data_AF-Q1R8Q3-F1
#
_entry.id   AF-Q1R8Q3-F1
#
_cell.length_a   1.000
_cell.length_b   1.000
_cell.length_c   1.000
_cell.angle_alpha   90.00
_cell.angle_beta   90.00
_cell.angle_gamma   90.00
#
_symmetry.space_group_name_H-M   'P 1'
#
loop_
_entity.id
_entity.type
_entity.pdbx_description
1 polymer ?
#
loop_
_entity_poly.entity_id
_entity_poly.type
_entity_poly.pdbx_seq_one_letter_code
_entity_poly.pdbx_strand_id
1 'polypeptide(L)'
;MAELTALHTLTAQMKREGIRRLLVLSGEERWCFDHALKLRDALPGDWLWISPQPDAENHCSPSALQTLLGREFRHAVFDARQGFDAAAFAALSGTLKAGSWLVLLLPVWDEWENQPDADSLRWSDCPDPIATPHFVQHFKRVLTANNDAILWRQNQPFSLAHFTPRTDWHPATGAPQPEQQQLLQQLLTMPPGVAAVTAARGRGKSALAGQLISRIAGSAIVTAPAKAATDVLAQFAGEKFRFIAPDALLASDEQADWLVVDEAAAIPAPLLYQLVSRFPRTLLTTTVQGYEGTGRGFLLKFCARFPHLHRFELQQPIRWAQGCPLEKMVSEALVFDDENFTHTPQGNIVISAFEQTLWRSEPETPLKVYQLLSGAHYRTSPLDLRRMMDAPGQHFLQAAGENEIAGALWLVDEGGLSQELSQAVWAGFRRPRGNLVAQSLAAHGSNPLAATLRGRRVSRIAVHPARQREGTGQQLIAGALQYIHDLDYLSVSFGYTEELWRFWQRCGFVLVRMGNHREASSGCYTAMALLPMSDAGKQLAEREHYRLRRDAQALAQWNGEMLPVDPLNDAVLSDDDWLELAGFAFTHRPLLTSLGCLLRLLQTSELALPALRGRLQKNASDAQLCTTLKLSGRKLLLVRQREEAAQALFALDDVRTERLRDRITQWQFFH
;
A
#
# COMPACT_ATOMS: atom_id res chain seq x y z
N MET A 1 -8.01 -38.48 -22.55
CA MET A 1 -9.36 -38.82 -22.04
C MET A 1 -9.31 -39.46 -20.67
N ALA A 2 -8.38 -40.38 -20.39
CA ALA A 2 -8.22 -40.98 -19.05
C ALA A 2 -7.93 -39.92 -17.96
N GLU A 3 -7.20 -38.86 -18.32
CA GLU A 3 -6.83 -37.74 -17.44
C GLU A 3 -8.06 -36.96 -16.97
N LEU A 4 -8.98 -36.64 -17.91
CA LEU A 4 -10.21 -35.89 -17.62
C LEU A 4 -11.15 -36.70 -16.73
N THR A 5 -11.27 -38.02 -16.97
CA THR A 5 -12.07 -38.91 -16.11
C THR A 5 -11.50 -38.95 -14.69
N ALA A 6 -10.18 -39.02 -14.54
CA ALA A 6 -9.53 -39.00 -13.23
C ALA A 6 -9.76 -37.66 -12.49
N LEU A 7 -9.63 -36.54 -13.19
CA LEU A 7 -9.93 -35.21 -12.64
C LEU A 7 -11.41 -35.05 -12.27
N HIS A 8 -12.33 -35.64 -13.02
CA HIS A 8 -13.75 -35.62 -12.69
C HIS A 8 -14.03 -36.32 -11.35
N THR A 9 -13.48 -37.52 -11.16
CA THR A 9 -13.59 -38.27 -9.88
C THR A 9 -12.97 -37.50 -8.71
N LEU A 10 -11.77 -36.93 -8.92
CA LEU A 10 -11.12 -36.12 -7.89
C LEU A 10 -11.92 -34.85 -7.57
N THR A 11 -12.57 -34.23 -8.55
CA THR A 11 -13.44 -33.06 -8.33
C THR A 11 -14.60 -33.40 -7.39
N ALA A 12 -15.22 -34.57 -7.58
CA ALA A 12 -16.28 -35.05 -6.69
C ALA A 12 -15.77 -35.28 -5.26
N GLN A 13 -14.58 -35.88 -5.11
CA GLN A 13 -13.92 -36.04 -3.81
C GLN A 13 -13.65 -34.68 -3.14
N MET A 14 -13.04 -33.74 -3.86
CA MET A 14 -12.73 -32.40 -3.33
C MET A 14 -13.99 -31.65 -2.87
N LYS A 15 -15.10 -31.81 -3.60
CA LYS A 15 -16.39 -31.22 -3.22
C LYS A 15 -16.93 -31.81 -1.93
N ARG A 16 -16.86 -33.14 -1.78
CA ARG A 16 -17.29 -33.85 -0.55
C ARG A 16 -16.44 -33.45 0.66
N GLU A 17 -15.14 -33.31 0.45
CA GLU A 17 -14.16 -32.94 1.48
C GLU A 17 -14.10 -31.42 1.73
N GLY A 18 -14.83 -30.62 0.97
CA GLY A 18 -14.89 -29.18 1.16
C GLY A 18 -13.63 -28.42 0.76
N ILE A 19 -12.72 -29.01 -0.02
CA ILE A 19 -11.42 -28.43 -0.36
C ILE A 19 -11.35 -27.93 -1.81
N ARG A 20 -10.25 -27.24 -2.13
CA ARG A 20 -9.94 -26.70 -3.45
C ARG A 20 -8.49 -27.02 -3.80
N ARG A 21 -8.18 -27.09 -5.09
CA ARG A 21 -6.84 -27.42 -5.60
C ARG A 21 -6.39 -26.49 -6.71
N LEU A 22 -5.08 -26.36 -6.82
CA LEU A 22 -4.41 -25.70 -7.93
C LEU A 22 -4.08 -26.75 -9.00
N LEU A 23 -4.43 -26.45 -10.24
CA LEU A 23 -4.01 -27.20 -11.42
C LEU A 23 -3.15 -26.28 -12.29
N VAL A 24 -1.88 -26.61 -12.45
CA VAL A 24 -0.93 -25.83 -13.23
C VAL A 24 -0.83 -26.42 -14.63
N LEU A 25 -1.12 -25.61 -15.65
CA LEU A 25 -0.84 -25.92 -17.04
C LEU A 25 0.39 -25.09 -17.45
N SER A 26 1.50 -25.76 -17.75
CA SER A 26 2.75 -25.09 -18.16
C SER A 26 3.25 -25.62 -19.50
N GLY A 27 3.36 -24.72 -20.47
CA GLY A 27 3.74 -25.06 -21.84
C GLY A 27 3.48 -23.90 -22.80
N GLU A 28 3.42 -24.21 -24.09
CA GLU A 28 3.06 -23.28 -25.15
C GLU A 28 1.67 -22.68 -24.93
N GLU A 29 1.48 -21.43 -25.38
CA GLU A 29 0.25 -20.68 -25.13
C GLU A 29 -1.00 -21.39 -25.63
N ARG A 30 -0.96 -21.91 -26.86
CA ARG A 30 -2.06 -22.64 -27.48
C ARG A 30 -2.33 -23.96 -26.77
N TRP A 31 -1.28 -24.68 -26.36
CA TRP A 31 -1.42 -25.93 -25.62
C TRP A 31 -2.14 -25.71 -24.28
N CYS A 32 -1.76 -24.67 -23.54
CA CYS A 32 -2.40 -24.29 -22.29
C CYS A 32 -3.87 -23.93 -22.49
N PHE A 33 -4.17 -23.11 -23.51
CA PHE A 33 -5.53 -22.69 -23.83
C PHE A 33 -6.44 -23.87 -24.20
N ASP A 34 -5.97 -24.75 -25.09
CA ASP A 34 -6.72 -25.94 -25.51
C ASP A 34 -7.01 -26.89 -24.34
N HIS A 35 -6.07 -27.03 -23.38
CA HIS A 35 -6.30 -27.85 -22.18
C HIS A 35 -7.26 -27.19 -21.20
N ALA A 36 -7.20 -25.87 -21.02
CA ALA A 36 -8.15 -25.14 -20.21
C ALA A 36 -9.59 -25.26 -20.76
N LEU A 37 -9.77 -25.20 -22.09
CA LEU A 37 -11.08 -25.44 -22.72
C LEU A 37 -11.58 -26.88 -22.50
N LYS A 38 -10.73 -27.89 -22.66
CA LYS A 38 -11.09 -29.29 -22.36
C LYS A 38 -11.52 -29.49 -20.91
N LEU A 39 -10.85 -28.82 -19.96
CA LEU A 39 -11.23 -28.86 -18.54
C LEU A 39 -12.57 -28.18 -18.30
N ARG A 40 -12.82 -27.04 -18.92
CA ARG A 40 -14.11 -26.33 -18.86
C ARG A 40 -15.26 -27.22 -19.32
N ASP A 41 -15.07 -27.90 -20.45
CA ASP A 41 -16.09 -28.75 -21.04
C ASP A 41 -16.30 -30.06 -20.24
N ALA A 42 -15.25 -30.57 -19.59
CA ALA A 42 -15.31 -31.80 -18.78
C ALA A 42 -15.84 -31.59 -17.35
N LEU A 43 -15.63 -30.41 -16.76
CA LEU A 43 -15.98 -30.08 -15.38
C LEU A 43 -16.94 -28.89 -15.35
N PRO A 44 -18.24 -29.09 -15.09
CA PRO A 44 -19.21 -28.01 -15.15
C PRO A 44 -19.00 -26.97 -14.04
N GLY A 45 -18.94 -25.69 -14.41
CA GLY A 45 -18.77 -24.58 -13.48
C GLY A 45 -18.94 -23.22 -14.12
N ASP A 46 -18.72 -22.17 -13.33
CA ASP A 46 -18.83 -20.78 -13.75
C ASP A 46 -17.62 -20.34 -14.60
N TRP A 47 -16.44 -20.92 -14.33
CA TRP A 47 -15.19 -20.72 -15.07
C TRP A 47 -14.86 -19.25 -15.35
N LEU A 48 -14.77 -18.45 -14.28
CA LEU A 48 -14.29 -17.08 -14.39
C LEU A 48 -12.84 -17.07 -14.91
N TRP A 49 -12.61 -16.36 -16.00
CA TRP A 49 -11.29 -16.27 -16.64
C TRP A 49 -10.65 -14.92 -16.34
N ILE A 50 -9.54 -14.95 -15.59
CA ILE A 50 -8.75 -13.77 -15.27
C ILE A 50 -7.54 -13.73 -16.19
N SER A 51 -7.57 -12.81 -17.15
CA SER A 51 -6.49 -12.60 -18.11
C SER A 51 -6.39 -11.13 -18.51
N PRO A 52 -5.21 -10.65 -18.92
CA PRO A 52 -5.05 -9.31 -19.46
C PRO A 52 -5.75 -9.14 -20.82
N GLN A 53 -6.01 -10.22 -21.56
CA GLN A 53 -6.66 -10.22 -22.88
C GLN A 53 -8.06 -10.88 -22.82
N PRO A 54 -9.08 -10.33 -23.50
CA PRO A 54 -10.46 -10.81 -23.44
C PRO A 54 -10.71 -11.98 -24.41
N ASP A 55 -10.13 -13.15 -24.12
CA ASP A 55 -10.19 -14.32 -25.01
C ASP A 55 -11.33 -15.30 -24.68
N ALA A 56 -12.15 -15.00 -23.66
CA ALA A 56 -13.23 -15.88 -23.17
C ALA A 56 -14.52 -15.10 -22.86
N GLU A 57 -15.67 -15.78 -22.89
CA GLU A 57 -16.98 -15.15 -22.65
C GLU A 57 -17.18 -14.62 -21.21
N ASN A 58 -16.72 -15.37 -20.19
CA ASN A 58 -16.77 -14.95 -18.78
C ASN A 58 -15.40 -14.44 -18.31
N HIS A 59 -14.97 -13.33 -18.93
CA HIS A 59 -13.65 -12.72 -18.75
C HIS A 59 -13.69 -11.53 -17.78
N CYS A 60 -12.60 -11.35 -17.04
CA CYS A 60 -12.34 -10.14 -16.29
C CYS A 60 -10.83 -9.84 -16.28
N SER A 61 -10.46 -8.55 -16.37
CA SER A 61 -9.06 -8.16 -16.18
C SER A 61 -8.64 -8.32 -14.72
N PRO A 62 -7.34 -8.55 -14.43
CA PRO A 62 -6.84 -8.59 -13.05
C PRO A 62 -7.24 -7.36 -12.22
N SER A 63 -7.25 -6.17 -12.84
CA SER A 63 -7.64 -4.92 -12.18
C SER A 63 -9.14 -4.83 -11.86
N ALA A 64 -10.00 -5.40 -12.70
CA ALA A 64 -11.45 -5.39 -12.51
C ALA A 64 -11.93 -6.44 -11.49
N LEU A 65 -11.09 -7.42 -11.12
CA LEU A 65 -11.42 -8.47 -10.16
C LEU A 65 -11.90 -7.92 -8.80
N GLN A 66 -11.43 -6.73 -8.41
CA GLN A 66 -11.88 -6.06 -7.18
C GLN A 66 -13.39 -5.78 -7.16
N THR A 67 -14.02 -5.62 -8.33
CA THR A 67 -15.47 -5.40 -8.45
C THR A 67 -16.29 -6.67 -8.27
N LEU A 68 -15.66 -7.84 -8.36
CA LEU A 68 -16.29 -9.16 -8.23
C LEU A 68 -16.12 -9.74 -6.81
N LEU A 69 -15.44 -9.01 -5.91
CA LEU A 69 -15.26 -9.41 -4.51
C LEU A 69 -16.61 -9.40 -3.80
N GLY A 70 -17.05 -10.58 -3.34
CA GLY A 70 -18.38 -10.79 -2.75
C GLY A 70 -19.17 -11.88 -3.47
N ARG A 71 -18.84 -12.15 -4.75
CA ARG A 71 -19.36 -13.28 -5.51
C ARG A 71 -18.51 -14.53 -5.31
N GLU A 72 -19.10 -15.68 -5.58
CA GLU A 72 -18.43 -16.97 -5.50
C GLU A 72 -18.57 -17.75 -6.80
N PHE A 73 -17.47 -18.35 -7.25
CA PHE A 73 -17.37 -19.06 -8.53
C PHE A 73 -16.98 -20.53 -8.33
N ARG A 74 -17.54 -21.40 -9.18
CA ARG A 74 -17.12 -22.79 -9.34
C ARG A 74 -16.12 -22.87 -10.50
N HIS A 75 -14.88 -23.18 -10.15
CA HIS A 75 -13.71 -23.16 -11.04
C HIS A 75 -13.37 -21.76 -11.60
N ALA A 76 -12.07 -21.53 -11.83
CA ALA A 76 -11.58 -20.33 -12.48
C ALA A 76 -10.24 -20.61 -13.18
N VAL A 77 -9.91 -19.74 -14.14
CA VAL A 77 -8.61 -19.73 -14.82
C VAL A 77 -7.89 -18.43 -14.46
N PHE A 78 -6.61 -18.55 -14.11
CA PHE A 78 -5.70 -17.41 -13.96
C PHE A 78 -4.61 -17.52 -15.02
N ASP A 79 -4.59 -16.55 -15.93
CA ASP A 79 -3.63 -16.51 -17.01
C ASP A 79 -2.39 -15.71 -16.61
N ALA A 80 -1.30 -16.42 -16.35
CA ALA A 80 0.00 -15.87 -16.01
C ALA A 80 1.05 -16.16 -17.09
N ARG A 81 0.65 -16.44 -18.33
CA ARG A 81 1.56 -16.74 -19.44
C ARG A 81 2.48 -15.56 -19.79
N GLN A 82 1.97 -14.33 -19.64
CA GLN A 82 2.67 -13.09 -19.97
C GLN A 82 2.95 -12.19 -18.76
N GLY A 83 2.28 -12.40 -17.63
CA GLY A 83 2.55 -11.66 -16.40
C GLY A 83 1.71 -12.13 -15.23
N PHE A 84 2.25 -12.01 -14.01
CA PHE A 84 1.64 -12.57 -12.81
C PHE A 84 1.19 -11.46 -11.86
N ASP A 85 -0.11 -11.11 -11.87
CA ASP A 85 -0.66 -10.21 -10.84
C ASP A 85 -0.91 -10.99 -9.54
N ALA A 86 0.03 -10.87 -8.60
CA ALA A 86 -0.02 -11.58 -7.32
C ALA A 86 -1.24 -11.22 -6.46
N ALA A 87 -1.70 -9.96 -6.52
CA ALA A 87 -2.89 -9.54 -5.77
C ALA A 87 -4.16 -10.13 -6.39
N ALA A 88 -4.26 -10.16 -7.72
CA ALA A 88 -5.39 -10.76 -8.41
C ALA A 88 -5.43 -12.28 -8.22
N PHE A 89 -4.29 -12.97 -8.26
CA PHE A 89 -4.20 -14.40 -7.98
C PHE A 89 -4.75 -14.76 -6.58
N ALA A 90 -4.30 -14.01 -5.56
CA ALA A 90 -4.80 -14.16 -4.20
C ALA A 90 -6.31 -13.89 -4.10
N ALA A 91 -6.77 -12.78 -4.67
CA ALA A 91 -8.17 -12.39 -4.67
C ALA A 91 -9.06 -13.45 -5.33
N LEU A 92 -8.65 -13.96 -6.50
CA LEU A 92 -9.38 -14.98 -7.25
C LEU A 92 -9.51 -16.26 -6.42
N SER A 93 -8.42 -16.72 -5.81
CA SER A 93 -8.46 -17.90 -4.94
C SER A 93 -9.48 -17.74 -3.81
N GLY A 94 -9.65 -16.54 -3.25
CA GLY A 94 -10.63 -16.26 -2.21
C GLY A 94 -12.10 -16.26 -2.66
N THR A 95 -12.37 -16.29 -3.96
CA THR A 95 -13.74 -16.33 -4.54
C THR A 95 -14.21 -17.76 -4.89
N LEU A 96 -13.32 -18.74 -4.83
CA LEU A 96 -13.63 -20.10 -5.26
C LEU A 96 -14.38 -20.91 -4.18
N LYS A 97 -15.47 -21.56 -4.61
CA LYS A 97 -16.28 -22.49 -3.79
C LYS A 97 -15.53 -23.78 -3.47
N ALA A 98 -15.93 -24.48 -2.42
CA ALA A 98 -15.52 -25.87 -2.18
C ALA A 98 -15.74 -26.78 -3.42
N GLY A 99 -14.79 -27.66 -3.69
CA GLY A 99 -14.75 -28.51 -4.88
C GLY A 99 -14.20 -27.83 -6.15
N SER A 100 -13.76 -26.58 -6.06
CA SER A 100 -13.26 -25.84 -7.23
C SER A 100 -11.80 -26.12 -7.55
N TRP A 101 -11.49 -25.87 -8.82
CA TRP A 101 -10.15 -25.83 -9.38
C TRP A 101 -9.77 -24.38 -9.64
N LEU A 102 -8.57 -23.99 -9.23
CA LEU A 102 -7.91 -22.84 -9.81
C LEU A 102 -6.94 -23.36 -10.87
N VAL A 103 -7.22 -23.08 -12.14
CA VAL A 103 -6.32 -23.45 -13.24
C VAL A 103 -5.37 -22.29 -13.47
N LEU A 104 -4.07 -22.51 -13.26
CA LEU A 104 -3.02 -21.53 -13.48
C LEU A 104 -2.32 -21.83 -14.81
N LEU A 105 -2.38 -20.88 -15.74
CA LEU A 105 -1.66 -20.97 -17.01
C LEU A 105 -0.29 -20.32 -16.84
N LEU A 106 0.76 -21.08 -17.11
CA LEU A 106 2.15 -20.64 -17.05
C LEU A 106 2.81 -20.84 -18.42
N PRO A 107 3.88 -20.07 -18.71
CA PRO A 107 4.70 -20.35 -19.87
C PRO A 107 5.44 -21.69 -19.73
N VAL A 108 6.29 -22.00 -20.71
CA VAL A 108 7.15 -23.19 -20.69
C VAL A 108 7.99 -23.20 -19.42
N TRP A 109 7.89 -24.29 -18.66
CA TRP A 109 8.40 -24.40 -17.29
C TRP A 109 9.88 -24.00 -17.12
N ASP A 110 10.72 -24.39 -18.08
CA ASP A 110 12.16 -24.20 -18.02
C ASP A 110 12.58 -22.77 -18.46
N GLU A 111 11.72 -22.08 -19.21
CA GLU A 111 11.95 -20.71 -19.70
C GLU A 111 11.36 -19.64 -18.76
N TRP A 112 10.40 -20.03 -17.92
CA TRP A 112 9.61 -19.13 -17.09
C TRP A 112 10.44 -18.17 -16.23
N GLU A 113 11.57 -18.62 -15.67
CA GLU A 113 12.41 -17.78 -14.79
C GLU A 113 12.97 -16.54 -15.49
N ASN A 114 13.24 -16.63 -16.79
CA ASN A 114 13.87 -15.57 -17.57
C ASN A 114 12.86 -14.81 -18.44
N GLN A 115 11.62 -15.27 -18.51
CA GLN A 115 10.59 -14.58 -19.27
C GLN A 115 10.19 -13.28 -18.57
N PRO A 116 10.14 -12.14 -19.29
CA PRO A 116 9.68 -10.88 -18.72
C PRO A 116 8.23 -10.98 -18.22
N ASP A 117 7.97 -10.41 -17.05
CA ASP A 117 6.63 -10.35 -16.45
C ASP A 117 5.99 -8.99 -16.77
N ALA A 118 4.93 -8.97 -17.58
CA ALA A 118 4.21 -7.76 -17.95
C ALA A 118 3.57 -7.01 -16.76
N ASP A 119 3.23 -7.71 -15.66
CA ASP A 119 2.73 -7.09 -14.42
C ASP A 119 3.82 -6.26 -13.71
N SER A 120 5.10 -6.57 -13.96
CA SER A 120 6.22 -5.89 -13.29
C SER A 120 6.23 -4.38 -13.46
N LEU A 121 5.71 -3.86 -14.57
CA LEU A 121 5.59 -2.42 -14.86
C LEU A 121 4.84 -1.62 -13.79
N ARG A 122 4.00 -2.27 -12.97
CA ARG A 122 3.25 -1.63 -11.88
C ARG A 122 4.09 -1.37 -10.63
N TRP A 123 5.20 -2.08 -10.47
CA TRP A 123 5.92 -2.13 -9.21
C TRP A 123 7.44 -2.10 -9.30
N SER A 124 8.04 -2.40 -10.47
CA SER A 124 9.49 -2.41 -10.68
C SER A 124 10.11 -1.02 -10.85
N ASP A 125 9.29 -0.01 -11.15
CA ASP A 125 9.71 1.33 -11.57
C ASP A 125 10.57 1.35 -12.85
N CYS A 126 10.60 0.25 -13.60
CA CYS A 126 11.24 0.16 -14.92
C CYS A 126 10.29 0.61 -16.05
N PRO A 127 10.84 1.12 -17.17
CA PRO A 127 10.04 1.48 -18.35
C PRO A 127 9.48 0.26 -19.08
N ASP A 128 10.20 -0.87 -19.04
CA ASP A 128 9.89 -2.12 -19.72
C ASP A 128 9.70 -3.27 -18.72
N PRO A 129 8.94 -4.33 -19.07
CA PRO A 129 8.82 -5.53 -18.26
C PRO A 129 10.18 -6.16 -17.93
N ILE A 130 10.35 -6.61 -16.69
CA ILE A 130 11.55 -7.31 -16.22
C ILE A 130 11.27 -8.79 -15.99
N ALA A 131 12.30 -9.64 -16.12
CA ALA A 131 12.23 -11.00 -15.61
C ALA A 131 12.11 -10.99 -14.08
N THR A 132 11.44 -12.00 -13.51
CA THR A 132 11.24 -12.10 -12.05
C THR A 132 11.70 -13.46 -11.50
N PRO A 133 12.98 -13.82 -11.69
CA PRO A 133 13.47 -15.16 -11.43
C PRO A 133 13.36 -15.57 -9.96
N HIS A 134 13.50 -14.63 -9.01
CA HIS A 134 13.42 -14.94 -7.58
C HIS A 134 11.99 -15.31 -7.18
N PHE A 135 11.00 -14.54 -7.64
CA PHE A 135 9.59 -14.90 -7.46
C PHE A 135 9.25 -16.25 -8.13
N VAL A 136 9.70 -16.48 -9.36
CA VAL A 136 9.46 -17.75 -10.06
C VAL A 136 10.09 -18.92 -9.32
N GLN A 137 11.32 -18.80 -8.83
CA GLN A 137 12.00 -19.84 -8.05
C GLN A 137 11.26 -20.13 -6.73
N HIS A 138 10.82 -19.09 -6.02
CA HIS A 138 9.98 -19.25 -4.83
C HIS A 138 8.70 -20.00 -5.15
N PHE A 139 8.00 -19.60 -6.21
CA PHE A 139 6.75 -20.23 -6.62
C PHE A 139 6.96 -21.70 -7.03
N LYS A 140 8.03 -22.00 -7.78
CA LYS A 140 8.43 -23.37 -8.12
C LYS A 140 8.66 -24.20 -6.85
N ARG A 141 9.42 -23.69 -5.87
CA ARG A 141 9.67 -24.37 -4.59
C ARG A 141 8.36 -24.74 -3.89
N VAL A 142 7.43 -23.78 -3.78
CA VAL A 142 6.11 -23.99 -3.17
C VAL A 142 5.29 -25.03 -3.94
N LEU A 143 5.26 -24.95 -5.28
CA LEU A 143 4.56 -25.92 -6.13
C LEU A 143 5.11 -27.35 -5.99
N THR A 144 6.42 -27.49 -5.81
CA THR A 144 7.09 -28.81 -5.75
C THR A 144 7.28 -29.35 -4.34
N ALA A 145 7.01 -28.55 -3.30
CA ALA A 145 7.23 -28.95 -1.91
C ALA A 145 6.33 -30.12 -1.47
N ASN A 146 5.15 -30.25 -2.09
CA ASN A 146 4.20 -31.31 -1.82
C ASN A 146 3.37 -31.63 -3.07
N ASN A 147 2.62 -32.74 -3.02
CA ASN A 147 1.80 -33.19 -4.15
C ASN A 147 0.40 -32.54 -4.20
N ASP A 148 0.09 -31.53 -3.36
CA ASP A 148 -1.25 -30.95 -3.30
C ASP A 148 -1.63 -30.11 -4.53
N ALA A 149 -0.62 -29.55 -5.22
CA ALA A 149 -0.79 -28.92 -6.52
C ALA A 149 -0.57 -29.96 -7.64
N ILE A 150 -1.39 -29.93 -8.68
CA ILE A 150 -1.22 -30.80 -9.83
C ILE A 150 -0.45 -30.03 -10.90
N LEU A 151 0.72 -30.55 -11.29
CA LEU A 151 1.53 -29.98 -12.35
C LEU A 151 1.34 -30.77 -13.64
N TRP A 152 0.74 -30.13 -14.65
CA TRP A 152 0.60 -30.67 -16.00
C TRP A 152 1.48 -29.85 -16.94
N ARG A 153 2.64 -30.43 -17.28
CA ARG A 153 3.62 -29.82 -18.19
C ARG A 153 3.47 -30.41 -19.59
N GLN A 154 3.58 -29.57 -20.62
CA GLN A 154 3.59 -30.03 -22.00
C GLN A 154 4.73 -31.04 -22.22
N ASN A 155 4.47 -32.08 -23.00
CA ASN A 155 5.40 -33.17 -23.32
C ASN A 155 5.91 -33.98 -22.11
N GLN A 156 5.30 -33.83 -20.93
CA GLN A 156 5.53 -34.68 -19.76
C GLN A 156 4.34 -35.61 -19.54
N PRO A 157 4.55 -36.86 -19.10
CA PRO A 157 3.45 -37.75 -18.80
C PRO A 157 2.61 -37.19 -17.65
N PHE A 158 1.31 -37.03 -17.86
CA PHE A 158 0.39 -36.62 -16.81
C PHE A 158 0.17 -37.78 -15.84
N SER A 159 0.43 -37.54 -14.55
CA SER A 159 0.11 -38.48 -13.48
C SER A 159 -0.62 -37.74 -12.37
N LEU A 160 -1.77 -38.29 -11.98
CA LEU A 160 -2.56 -37.78 -10.88
C LEU A 160 -2.21 -38.57 -9.62
N ALA A 161 -1.55 -37.91 -8.67
CA ALA A 161 -1.28 -38.52 -7.38
C ALA A 161 -2.58 -38.89 -6.66
N HIS A 162 -2.56 -40.01 -5.91
CA HIS A 162 -3.64 -40.32 -4.99
C HIS A 162 -3.55 -39.44 -3.74
N PHE A 163 -4.69 -38.90 -3.34
CA PHE A 163 -4.81 -38.07 -2.15
C PHE A 163 -5.46 -38.85 -1.02
N THR A 164 -4.89 -38.76 0.17
CA THR A 164 -5.49 -39.34 1.37
C THR A 164 -6.88 -38.73 1.59
N PRO A 165 -7.94 -39.56 1.68
CA PRO A 165 -9.29 -39.06 1.90
C PRO A 165 -9.39 -38.24 3.17
N ARG A 166 -10.15 -37.14 3.12
CA ARG A 166 -10.45 -36.28 4.26
C ARG A 166 -11.86 -36.52 4.78
N THR A 167 -12.15 -35.98 5.95
CA THR A 167 -13.49 -35.98 6.53
C THR A 167 -14.46 -35.22 5.62
N ASP A 168 -15.71 -35.70 5.57
CA ASP A 168 -16.77 -35.04 4.82
C ASP A 168 -17.07 -33.66 5.41
N TRP A 169 -17.04 -32.64 4.56
CA TRP A 169 -17.29 -31.26 4.93
C TRP A 169 -18.71 -30.85 4.51
N HIS A 170 -19.34 -30.06 5.37
CA HIS A 170 -20.70 -29.59 5.15
C HIS A 170 -20.72 -28.06 5.05
N PRO A 171 -21.39 -27.49 4.02
CA PRO A 171 -21.55 -26.05 3.91
C PRO A 171 -22.25 -25.43 5.12
N ALA A 172 -21.95 -24.16 5.40
CA ALA A 172 -22.67 -23.41 6.42
C ALA A 172 -24.16 -23.32 6.07
N THR A 173 -25.02 -23.65 7.04
CA THR A 173 -26.49 -23.68 6.89
C THR A 173 -27.13 -22.29 6.96
N GLY A 174 -26.34 -21.23 7.13
CA GLY A 174 -26.80 -19.88 7.48
C GLY A 174 -26.92 -19.64 8.99
N ALA A 175 -26.90 -20.69 9.81
CA ALA A 175 -26.70 -20.57 11.25
C ALA A 175 -25.24 -20.22 11.58
N PRO A 176 -24.97 -19.53 12.72
CA PRO A 176 -23.61 -19.34 13.20
C PRO A 176 -22.92 -20.69 13.45
N GLN A 177 -21.68 -20.80 12.99
CA GLN A 177 -20.80 -21.91 13.37
C GLN A 177 -20.50 -21.85 14.89
N PRO A 178 -20.04 -22.94 15.53
CA PRO A 178 -19.80 -22.96 16.97
C PRO A 178 -18.91 -21.80 17.47
N GLU A 179 -17.83 -21.50 16.75
CA GLU A 179 -16.92 -20.37 17.04
C GLU A 179 -17.66 -19.02 16.95
N GLN A 180 -18.46 -18.81 15.90
CA GLN A 180 -19.26 -17.60 15.72
C GLN A 180 -20.35 -17.48 16.82
N GLN A 181 -20.98 -18.59 17.20
CA GLN A 181 -22.03 -18.63 18.22
C GLN A 181 -21.48 -18.25 19.60
N GLN A 182 -20.30 -18.74 19.96
CA GLN A 182 -19.64 -18.36 21.21
C GLN A 182 -19.28 -16.87 21.23
N LEU A 183 -18.70 -16.36 20.15
CA LEU A 183 -18.31 -14.96 20.03
C LEU A 183 -19.55 -14.04 20.05
N LEU A 184 -20.62 -14.43 19.36
CA LEU A 184 -21.90 -13.72 19.35
C LEU A 184 -22.50 -13.60 20.76
N GLN A 185 -22.43 -14.65 21.60
CA GLN A 185 -22.91 -14.59 22.99
C GLN A 185 -22.12 -13.55 23.82
N GLN A 186 -20.81 -13.47 23.60
CA GLN A 186 -19.97 -12.48 24.28
C GLN A 186 -20.26 -11.06 23.79
N LEU A 187 -20.46 -10.85 22.49
CA LEU A 187 -20.83 -9.55 21.93
C LEU A 187 -22.20 -9.06 22.42
N LEU A 188 -23.21 -9.94 22.45
CA LEU A 188 -24.56 -9.59 22.90
C LEU A 188 -24.61 -9.15 24.37
N THR A 189 -23.68 -9.63 25.20
CA THR A 189 -23.59 -9.33 26.63
C THR A 189 -22.53 -8.25 26.95
N MET A 190 -21.88 -7.70 25.93
CA MET A 190 -20.76 -6.78 26.10
C MET A 190 -21.20 -5.43 26.74
N PRO A 191 -20.46 -4.91 27.73
CA PRO A 191 -20.64 -3.55 28.22
C PRO A 191 -20.29 -2.51 27.13
N PRO A 192 -20.59 -1.22 27.33
CA PRO A 192 -20.07 -0.15 26.49
C PRO A 192 -18.55 -0.26 26.32
N GLY A 193 -18.07 -0.24 25.09
CA GLY A 193 -16.69 -0.55 24.76
C GLY A 193 -16.47 -0.89 23.29
N VAL A 194 -15.23 -1.24 22.96
CA VAL A 194 -14.82 -1.56 21.59
C VAL A 194 -14.49 -3.05 21.54
N ALA A 195 -15.06 -3.76 20.57
CA ALA A 195 -14.66 -5.10 20.18
C ALA A 195 -13.95 -5.04 18.82
N ALA A 196 -12.86 -5.80 18.67
CA ALA A 196 -12.20 -6.03 17.41
C ALA A 196 -12.20 -7.52 17.09
N VAL A 197 -12.84 -7.88 15.97
CA VAL A 197 -12.84 -9.24 15.42
C VAL A 197 -11.91 -9.28 14.22
N THR A 198 -10.85 -10.08 14.33
CA THR A 198 -9.87 -10.27 13.26
C THR A 198 -9.97 -11.67 12.69
N ALA A 199 -9.79 -11.79 11.39
CA ALA A 199 -9.76 -13.10 10.75
C ALA A 199 -9.19 -13.00 9.35
N ALA A 200 -8.68 -14.10 8.82
CA ALA A 200 -8.44 -14.21 7.39
C ALA A 200 -9.73 -14.11 6.56
N ARG A 201 -9.59 -13.98 5.25
CA ARG A 201 -10.73 -13.87 4.33
C ARG A 201 -11.57 -15.15 4.33
N GLY A 202 -12.90 -15.06 4.31
CA GLY A 202 -13.77 -16.26 4.24
C GLY A 202 -13.96 -17.00 5.57
N ARG A 203 -13.62 -16.39 6.71
CA ARG A 203 -13.87 -16.89 8.09
C ARG A 203 -15.19 -16.40 8.69
N GLY A 204 -15.98 -15.64 7.92
CA GLY A 204 -17.34 -15.25 8.33
C GLY A 204 -17.46 -14.00 9.22
N LYS A 205 -16.49 -13.06 9.16
CA LYS A 205 -16.55 -11.77 9.89
C LYS A 205 -17.82 -10.97 9.60
N SER A 206 -18.10 -10.70 8.32
CA SER A 206 -19.29 -9.96 7.89
C SER A 206 -20.59 -10.70 8.24
N ALA A 207 -20.58 -12.04 8.20
CA ALA A 207 -21.70 -12.87 8.64
C ALA A 207 -21.96 -12.76 10.15
N LEU A 208 -20.91 -12.86 10.98
CA LEU A 208 -21.00 -12.64 12.43
C LEU A 208 -21.51 -11.24 12.76
N ALA A 209 -21.00 -10.20 12.08
CA ALA A 209 -21.44 -8.82 12.26
C ALA A 209 -22.94 -8.64 11.91
N GLY A 210 -23.40 -9.22 10.80
CA GLY A 210 -24.83 -9.21 10.45
C GLY A 210 -25.68 -10.01 11.44
N GLN A 211 -25.19 -11.16 11.92
CA GLN A 211 -25.85 -11.98 12.93
C GLN A 211 -25.99 -11.28 14.29
N LEU A 212 -25.03 -10.43 14.66
CA LEU A 212 -25.14 -9.54 15.81
C LEU A 212 -26.29 -8.55 15.61
N ILE A 213 -26.30 -7.83 14.48
CA ILE A 213 -27.31 -6.81 14.18
C ILE A 213 -28.73 -7.39 14.19
N SER A 214 -28.95 -8.58 13.62
CA SER A 214 -30.28 -9.21 13.63
C SER A 214 -30.76 -9.54 15.04
N ARG A 215 -29.85 -9.86 15.97
CA ARG A 215 -30.16 -10.35 17.33
C ARG A 215 -30.15 -9.30 18.43
N ILE A 216 -29.53 -8.14 18.23
CA ILE A 216 -29.62 -7.05 19.21
C ILE A 216 -31.07 -6.56 19.34
N ALA A 217 -31.47 -6.22 20.56
CA ALA A 217 -32.77 -5.61 20.82
C ALA A 217 -32.83 -4.13 20.38
N GLY A 218 -31.69 -3.45 20.39
CA GLY A 218 -31.55 -2.05 20.01
C GLY A 218 -31.27 -1.84 18.52
N SER A 219 -30.74 -0.67 18.21
CA SER A 219 -30.38 -0.23 16.86
C SER A 219 -28.87 -0.33 16.61
N ALA A 220 -28.50 -0.61 15.36
CA ALA A 220 -27.11 -0.58 14.91
C ALA A 220 -26.97 0.27 13.65
N ILE A 221 -25.82 0.92 13.52
CA ILE A 221 -25.38 1.56 12.28
C ILE A 221 -24.16 0.83 11.76
N VAL A 222 -24.14 0.57 10.46
CA VAL A 222 -23.03 -0.04 9.75
C VAL A 222 -22.29 1.02 8.95
N THR A 223 -20.97 1.00 9.02
CA THR A 223 -20.10 1.78 8.14
C THR A 223 -18.96 0.91 7.61
N ALA A 224 -18.45 1.23 6.44
CA ALA A 224 -17.39 0.50 5.75
C ALA A 224 -16.76 1.41 4.68
N PRO A 225 -15.58 1.07 4.12
CA PRO A 225 -14.95 1.84 3.05
C PRO A 225 -15.84 2.02 1.81
N ALA A 226 -16.63 1.00 1.46
CA ALA A 226 -17.57 1.02 0.35
C ALA A 226 -18.82 0.20 0.68
N LYS A 227 -19.99 0.66 0.23
CA LYS A 227 -21.27 -0.02 0.49
C LYS A 227 -21.30 -1.45 -0.08
N ALA A 228 -20.77 -1.67 -1.28
CA ALA A 228 -20.77 -2.99 -1.93
C ALA A 228 -20.02 -4.07 -1.11
N ALA A 229 -19.06 -3.68 -0.27
CA ALA A 229 -18.36 -4.64 0.60
C ALA A 229 -19.27 -5.22 1.71
N THR A 230 -20.44 -4.63 1.94
CA THR A 230 -21.34 -4.99 3.05
C THR A 230 -22.47 -5.94 2.66
N ASP A 231 -22.51 -6.44 1.42
CA ASP A 231 -23.62 -7.27 0.92
C ASP A 231 -23.88 -8.52 1.79
N VAL A 232 -22.80 -9.22 2.19
CA VAL A 232 -22.90 -10.38 3.10
C VAL A 232 -23.44 -9.95 4.46
N LEU A 233 -22.92 -8.85 5.01
CA LEU A 233 -23.34 -8.33 6.31
C LEU A 233 -24.84 -7.96 6.28
N ALA A 234 -25.26 -7.25 5.23
CA ALA A 234 -26.65 -6.86 5.01
C ALA A 234 -27.58 -8.07 4.93
N GLN A 235 -27.18 -9.13 4.22
CA GLN A 235 -27.96 -10.36 4.12
C GLN A 235 -28.22 -11.00 5.49
N PHE A 236 -27.22 -11.07 6.37
CA PHE A 236 -27.36 -11.65 7.70
C PHE A 236 -28.04 -10.72 8.73
N ALA A 237 -27.96 -9.40 8.52
CA ALA A 237 -28.62 -8.39 9.34
C ALA A 237 -30.12 -8.25 9.03
N GLY A 238 -30.53 -8.53 7.79
CA GLY A 238 -31.91 -8.40 7.33
C GLY A 238 -32.39 -6.95 7.38
N GLU A 239 -33.63 -6.74 7.81
CA GLU A 239 -34.28 -5.41 7.84
C GLU A 239 -33.62 -4.41 8.79
N LYS A 240 -32.85 -4.88 9.78
CA LYS A 240 -32.12 -4.03 10.73
C LYS A 240 -30.83 -3.44 10.14
N PHE A 241 -30.47 -3.80 8.91
CA PHE A 241 -29.29 -3.27 8.26
C PHE A 241 -29.45 -1.78 7.89
N ARG A 242 -28.61 -0.93 8.48
CA ARG A 242 -28.58 0.51 8.18
C ARG A 242 -27.15 0.97 7.88
N PHE A 243 -26.87 1.23 6.61
CA PHE A 243 -25.54 1.67 6.17
C PHE A 243 -25.44 3.20 6.05
N ILE A 244 -24.35 3.77 6.59
CA ILE A 244 -23.96 5.17 6.38
C ILE A 244 -22.45 5.22 6.11
N ALA A 245 -22.03 5.91 5.05
CA ALA A 245 -20.62 6.06 4.71
C ALA A 245 -19.84 6.81 5.83
N PRO A 246 -18.54 6.53 6.04
CA PRO A 246 -17.80 7.05 7.20
C PRO A 246 -17.84 8.57 7.36
N ASP A 247 -17.59 9.31 6.27
CA ASP A 247 -17.60 10.78 6.28
C ASP A 247 -19.01 11.35 6.53
N ALA A 248 -20.02 10.74 5.91
CA ALA A 248 -21.42 11.14 6.08
C ALA A 248 -21.92 10.84 7.49
N LEU A 249 -21.49 9.72 8.08
CA LEU A 249 -21.84 9.34 9.45
C LEU A 249 -21.24 10.34 10.44
N LEU A 250 -19.97 10.68 10.27
CA LEU A 250 -19.30 11.68 11.10
C LEU A 250 -20.00 13.05 11.03
N ALA A 251 -20.43 13.46 9.84
CA ALA A 251 -21.11 14.74 9.60
C ALA A 251 -22.61 14.76 10.03
N SER A 252 -23.19 13.63 10.40
CA SER A 252 -24.60 13.51 10.80
C SER A 252 -24.79 13.58 12.32
N ASP A 253 -26.03 13.64 12.81
CA ASP A 253 -26.40 13.53 14.23
C ASP A 253 -26.99 12.16 14.62
N GLU A 254 -26.83 11.17 13.75
CA GLU A 254 -27.31 9.80 13.95
C GLU A 254 -26.78 9.15 15.24
N GLN A 255 -27.65 8.39 15.90
CA GLN A 255 -27.36 7.67 17.14
C GLN A 255 -27.75 6.21 16.99
N ALA A 256 -27.01 5.32 17.65
CA ALA A 256 -27.30 3.89 17.70
C ALA A 256 -26.67 3.24 18.94
N ASP A 257 -27.20 2.10 19.35
CA ASP A 257 -26.65 1.31 20.46
C ASP A 257 -25.34 0.61 20.09
N TRP A 258 -25.15 0.35 18.79
CA TRP A 258 -23.97 -0.27 18.21
C TRP A 258 -23.52 0.45 16.94
N LEU A 259 -22.23 0.74 16.86
CA LEU A 259 -21.54 0.98 15.60
C LEU A 259 -20.89 -0.31 15.13
N VAL A 260 -21.12 -0.71 13.89
CA VAL A 260 -20.43 -1.84 13.25
C VAL A 260 -19.60 -1.30 12.10
N VAL A 261 -18.29 -1.46 12.18
CA VAL A 261 -17.35 -1.02 11.16
C VAL A 261 -16.78 -2.24 10.44
N ASP A 262 -17.20 -2.48 9.20
CA ASP A 262 -16.68 -3.58 8.39
C ASP A 262 -15.39 -3.15 7.67
N GLU A 263 -14.35 -3.99 7.73
CA GLU A 263 -13.00 -3.67 7.22
C GLU A 263 -12.44 -2.34 7.75
N ALA A 264 -12.48 -2.17 9.08
CA ALA A 264 -12.08 -0.96 9.78
C ALA A 264 -10.65 -0.49 9.46
N ALA A 265 -9.74 -1.43 9.16
CA ALA A 265 -8.36 -1.11 8.81
C ALA A 265 -8.18 -0.37 7.47
N ALA A 266 -9.22 -0.34 6.63
CA ALA A 266 -9.23 0.44 5.40
C ALA A 266 -9.83 1.85 5.57
N ILE A 267 -10.31 2.21 6.77
CA ILE A 267 -10.79 3.55 7.11
C ILE A 267 -9.66 4.36 7.76
N PRO A 268 -9.49 5.66 7.41
CA PRO A 268 -8.51 6.52 8.04
C PRO A 268 -8.58 6.49 9.58
N ALA A 269 -7.45 6.26 10.24
CA ALA A 269 -7.42 6.11 11.70
C ALA A 269 -8.03 7.31 12.46
N PRO A 270 -7.78 8.60 12.09
CA PRO A 270 -8.39 9.73 12.78
C PRO A 270 -9.91 9.78 12.67
N LEU A 271 -10.44 9.46 11.48
CA LEU A 271 -11.88 9.38 11.24
C LEU A 271 -12.49 8.27 12.11
N LEU A 272 -11.84 7.12 12.14
CA LEU A 272 -12.31 5.98 12.93
C LEU A 272 -12.28 6.27 14.44
N TYR A 273 -11.29 7.00 14.97
CA TYR A 273 -11.28 7.40 16.37
C TYR A 273 -12.50 8.25 16.74
N GLN A 274 -12.82 9.24 15.92
CA GLN A 274 -13.98 10.11 16.16
C GLN A 274 -15.29 9.30 16.13
N LEU A 275 -15.44 8.41 15.15
CA LEU A 275 -16.59 7.52 15.07
C LEU A 275 -16.70 6.59 16.29
N VAL A 276 -15.63 5.88 16.65
CA VAL A 276 -15.63 4.95 17.80
C VAL A 276 -15.96 5.67 19.11
N SER A 277 -15.51 6.92 19.28
CA SER A 277 -15.80 7.70 20.49
C SER A 277 -17.25 8.17 20.62
N ARG A 278 -18.02 8.17 19.53
CA ARG A 278 -19.39 8.69 19.47
C ARG A 278 -20.44 7.67 19.91
N PHE A 279 -20.15 6.37 19.76
CA PHE A 279 -21.12 5.30 20.02
C PHE A 279 -20.74 4.52 21.29
N PRO A 280 -21.72 4.04 22.07
CA PRO A 280 -21.44 3.35 23.32
C PRO A 280 -20.77 1.99 23.11
N ARG A 281 -21.11 1.28 22.04
CA ARG A 281 -20.50 0.01 21.66
C ARG A 281 -20.06 0.05 20.21
N THR A 282 -18.86 -0.46 19.93
CA THR A 282 -18.37 -0.58 18.55
C THR A 282 -17.85 -1.98 18.28
N LEU A 283 -18.28 -2.59 17.17
CA LEU A 283 -17.67 -3.80 16.60
C LEU A 283 -16.82 -3.40 15.39
N LEU A 284 -15.52 -3.61 15.48
CA LEU A 284 -14.57 -3.44 14.38
C LEU A 284 -14.28 -4.82 13.78
N THR A 285 -14.53 -5.01 12.49
CA THR A 285 -14.04 -6.20 11.79
C THR A 285 -12.84 -5.82 10.93
N THR A 286 -11.88 -6.72 10.78
CA THR A 286 -10.79 -6.51 9.82
C THR A 286 -10.21 -7.82 9.29
N THR A 287 -9.88 -7.83 8.00
CA THR A 287 -9.15 -8.93 7.38
C THR A 287 -7.65 -8.85 7.69
N VAL A 288 -7.13 -9.90 8.33
CA VAL A 288 -5.69 -10.15 8.52
C VAL A 288 -5.24 -11.25 7.55
N GLN A 289 -3.93 -11.39 7.30
CA GLN A 289 -3.35 -12.49 6.50
C GLN A 289 -4.01 -12.67 5.12
N GLY A 290 -3.95 -11.63 4.29
CA GLY A 290 -4.49 -11.64 2.93
C GLY A 290 -3.98 -10.48 2.09
N TYR A 291 -4.36 -10.44 0.81
CA TYR A 291 -3.83 -9.49 -0.17
C TYR A 291 -4.19 -8.02 0.09
N GLU A 292 -5.17 -7.77 0.97
CA GLU A 292 -5.63 -6.43 1.37
C GLU A 292 -4.71 -5.80 2.43
N GLY A 293 -4.02 -6.63 3.22
CA GLY A 293 -2.84 -6.31 4.03
C GLY A 293 -2.92 -5.19 5.06
N THR A 294 -4.10 -4.72 5.45
CA THR A 294 -4.25 -3.61 6.41
C THR A 294 -4.49 -4.05 7.86
N GLY A 295 -4.96 -5.29 8.10
CA GLY A 295 -5.49 -5.68 9.40
C GLY A 295 -4.49 -5.73 10.56
N ARG A 296 -3.23 -6.12 10.34
CA ARG A 296 -2.25 -6.27 11.45
C ARG A 296 -1.63 -4.96 11.92
N GLY A 297 -1.17 -4.10 11.01
CA GLY A 297 -0.70 -2.77 11.39
C GLY A 297 -1.79 -1.94 12.06
N PHE A 298 -3.05 -2.15 11.68
CA PHE A 298 -4.22 -1.63 12.40
C PHE A 298 -4.30 -2.18 13.83
N LEU A 299 -4.16 -3.49 14.04
CA LEU A 299 -4.16 -4.06 15.40
C LEU A 299 -3.03 -3.53 16.29
N LEU A 300 -1.83 -3.37 15.74
CA LEU A 300 -0.67 -2.95 16.52
C LEU A 300 -0.68 -1.46 16.85
N LYS A 301 -1.23 -0.61 15.99
CA LYS A 301 -1.21 0.86 16.18
C LYS A 301 -2.53 1.44 16.60
N PHE A 302 -3.63 1.07 15.94
CA PHE A 302 -4.95 1.64 16.22
C PHE A 302 -5.55 1.01 17.47
N CYS A 303 -5.65 -0.32 17.48
CA CYS A 303 -6.22 -1.09 18.59
C CYS A 303 -5.41 -1.00 19.88
N ALA A 304 -4.11 -0.70 19.82
CA ALA A 304 -3.28 -0.46 21.00
C ALA A 304 -3.66 0.81 21.78
N ARG A 305 -4.38 1.76 21.17
CA ARG A 305 -4.82 2.99 21.85
C ARG A 305 -6.10 2.81 22.68
N PHE A 306 -6.75 1.65 22.61
CA PHE A 306 -7.97 1.37 23.37
C PHE A 306 -7.63 0.49 24.59
N PRO A 307 -7.61 1.04 25.81
CA PRO A 307 -7.19 0.31 27.01
C PRO A 307 -8.13 -0.85 27.38
N HIS A 308 -9.40 -0.78 26.98
CA HIS A 308 -10.42 -1.80 27.24
C HIS A 308 -10.96 -2.44 25.95
N LEU A 309 -10.06 -2.75 25.00
CA LEU A 309 -10.43 -3.41 23.75
C LEU A 309 -10.68 -4.91 23.95
N HIS A 310 -11.87 -5.37 23.60
CA HIS A 310 -12.19 -6.80 23.52
C HIS A 310 -11.70 -7.35 22.18
N ARG A 311 -10.63 -8.17 22.19
CA ARG A 311 -10.07 -8.76 20.97
C ARG A 311 -10.58 -10.18 20.79
N PHE A 312 -11.06 -10.48 19.60
CA PHE A 312 -11.52 -11.79 19.20
C PHE A 312 -10.95 -12.17 17.85
N GLU A 313 -10.78 -13.47 17.61
CA GLU A 313 -10.30 -14.00 16.35
C GLU A 313 -11.27 -15.06 15.84
N LEU A 314 -11.46 -15.13 14.51
CA LEU A 314 -12.13 -16.25 13.85
C LEU A 314 -11.13 -17.02 13.01
N GLN A 315 -11.02 -18.32 13.26
CA GLN A 315 -10.01 -19.17 12.63
C GLN A 315 -10.65 -20.11 11.60
N GLN A 316 -11.86 -20.61 11.87
CA GLN A 316 -12.47 -21.63 11.02
C GLN A 316 -12.99 -21.03 9.71
N PRO A 317 -12.53 -21.52 8.54
CA PRO A 317 -13.08 -21.11 7.26
C PRO A 317 -14.53 -21.62 7.12
N ILE A 318 -15.42 -20.75 6.65
CA ILE A 318 -16.84 -21.10 6.46
C ILE A 318 -17.17 -21.49 5.01
N ARG A 319 -16.30 -21.11 4.06
CA ARG A 319 -16.50 -21.34 2.61
C ARG A 319 -15.89 -22.66 2.12
N TRP A 320 -14.94 -23.20 2.87
CA TRP A 320 -14.21 -24.43 2.58
C TRP A 320 -13.70 -25.03 3.89
N ALA A 321 -13.26 -26.28 3.85
CA ALA A 321 -12.69 -26.98 4.99
C ALA A 321 -11.32 -26.41 5.40
N GLN A 322 -11.02 -26.46 6.69
CA GLN A 322 -9.69 -26.14 7.21
C GLN A 322 -8.62 -27.06 6.58
N GLY A 323 -7.42 -26.52 6.37
CA GLY A 323 -6.35 -27.24 5.67
C GLY A 323 -6.57 -27.35 4.16
N CYS A 324 -7.45 -26.53 3.57
CA CYS A 324 -7.66 -26.45 2.12
C CYS A 324 -6.33 -26.20 1.39
N PRO A 325 -5.87 -27.10 0.50
CA PRO A 325 -4.51 -26.97 -0.03
C PRO A 325 -4.30 -25.82 -1.01
N LEU A 326 -5.34 -25.40 -1.74
CA LEU A 326 -5.26 -24.15 -2.50
C LEU A 326 -5.00 -22.94 -1.60
N GLU A 327 -5.63 -22.87 -0.42
CA GLU A 327 -5.41 -21.76 0.51
C GLU A 327 -4.00 -21.79 1.07
N LYS A 328 -3.52 -22.97 1.50
CA LYS A 328 -2.16 -23.17 1.97
C LYS A 328 -1.13 -22.74 0.91
N MET A 329 -1.29 -23.22 -0.32
CA MET A 329 -0.41 -22.89 -1.44
C MET A 329 -0.35 -21.38 -1.70
N VAL A 330 -1.50 -20.70 -1.75
CA VAL A 330 -1.54 -19.24 -1.97
C VAL A 330 -0.89 -18.49 -0.80
N SER A 331 -1.11 -18.95 0.44
CA SER A 331 -0.51 -18.38 1.64
C SER A 331 1.02 -18.51 1.64
N GLU A 332 1.55 -19.68 1.26
CA GLU A 332 2.99 -19.93 1.16
C GLU A 332 3.63 -19.17 -0.02
N ALA A 333 2.98 -19.19 -1.19
CA ALA A 333 3.47 -18.51 -2.39
C ALA A 333 3.56 -16.99 -2.22
N LEU A 334 2.65 -16.39 -1.45
CA LEU A 334 2.60 -14.94 -1.24
C LEU A 334 3.00 -14.50 0.18
N VAL A 335 3.47 -15.45 1.00
CA VAL A 335 3.99 -15.22 2.36
C VAL A 335 2.99 -14.42 3.21
N PHE A 336 1.75 -14.93 3.31
CA PHE A 336 0.72 -14.35 4.18
C PHE A 336 0.85 -14.77 5.64
N ASP A 337 1.67 -15.77 5.91
CA ASP A 337 1.92 -16.22 7.26
C ASP A 337 2.92 -15.30 7.97
N ASP A 338 2.63 -14.99 9.22
CA ASP A 338 3.30 -13.98 10.02
C ASP A 338 3.45 -14.51 11.47
N GLU A 339 3.95 -15.74 11.63
CA GLU A 339 4.22 -16.34 12.95
C GLU A 339 5.41 -15.69 13.67
N ASN A 340 6.25 -14.92 12.98
CA ASN A 340 7.47 -14.30 13.56
C ASN A 340 7.23 -13.30 14.72
N PHE A 341 5.97 -13.01 15.08
CA PHE A 341 5.62 -12.14 16.21
C PHE A 341 5.17 -12.91 17.45
N THR A 342 4.94 -14.22 17.36
CA THR A 342 4.57 -15.06 18.51
C THR A 342 5.80 -15.38 19.37
N HIS A 343 6.97 -15.45 18.74
CA HIS A 343 8.24 -15.75 19.37
C HIS A 343 9.03 -14.47 19.65
N THR A 344 9.63 -14.40 20.84
CA THR A 344 10.45 -13.25 21.22
C THR A 344 11.91 -13.54 20.90
N PRO A 345 12.55 -12.76 20.01
CA PRO A 345 13.95 -12.98 19.65
C PRO A 345 14.86 -12.76 20.86
N GLN A 346 15.66 -13.78 21.17
CA GLN A 346 16.60 -13.82 22.29
C GLN A 346 18.04 -13.57 21.82
N GLY A 347 18.92 -13.32 22.80
CA GLY A 347 20.35 -13.17 22.59
C GLY A 347 20.78 -11.76 22.19
N ASN A 348 22.07 -11.66 21.84
CA ASN A 348 22.69 -10.43 21.36
C ASN A 348 22.31 -10.18 19.90
N ILE A 349 22.06 -8.92 19.57
CA ILE A 349 21.67 -8.52 18.23
C ILE A 349 22.90 -8.28 17.36
N VAL A 350 22.94 -8.94 16.19
CA VAL A 350 23.99 -8.78 15.18
C VAL A 350 23.40 -8.15 13.93
N ILE A 351 24.00 -7.05 13.46
CA ILE A 351 23.60 -6.37 12.23
C ILE A 351 24.39 -6.96 11.05
N SER A 352 23.70 -7.31 9.97
CA SER A 352 24.33 -7.73 8.71
C SER A 352 23.54 -7.25 7.50
N ALA A 353 24.24 -6.90 6.43
CA ALA A 353 23.65 -6.55 5.14
C ALA A 353 23.56 -7.77 4.22
N PHE A 354 22.57 -7.79 3.32
CA PHE A 354 22.46 -8.78 2.27
C PHE A 354 21.73 -8.21 1.04
N GLU A 355 21.90 -8.89 -0.10
CA GLU A 355 21.34 -8.49 -1.39
C GLU A 355 20.28 -9.50 -1.89
N GLN A 356 19.56 -9.14 -2.95
CA GLN A 356 18.49 -9.98 -3.53
C GLN A 356 18.96 -11.37 -3.98
N THR A 357 20.26 -11.53 -4.29
CA THR A 357 20.85 -12.83 -4.64
C THR A 357 20.60 -13.90 -3.56
N LEU A 358 20.43 -13.50 -2.30
CA LEU A 358 20.15 -14.39 -1.18
C LEU A 358 18.81 -15.14 -1.32
N TRP A 359 17.83 -14.61 -2.07
CA TRP A 359 16.59 -15.34 -2.41
C TRP A 359 16.86 -16.67 -3.13
N ARG A 360 17.99 -16.77 -3.84
CA ARG A 360 18.38 -17.98 -4.57
C ARG A 360 19.12 -18.98 -3.67
N SER A 361 20.09 -18.52 -2.88
CA SER A 361 20.94 -19.40 -2.07
C SER A 361 20.33 -19.77 -0.71
N GLU A 362 19.74 -18.79 0.00
CA GLU A 362 19.24 -18.94 1.36
C GLU A 362 17.90 -18.20 1.54
N PRO A 363 16.80 -18.69 0.93
CA PRO A 363 15.51 -17.98 0.90
C PRO A 363 14.90 -17.76 2.29
N GLU A 364 15.26 -18.56 3.28
CA GLU A 364 14.81 -18.44 4.68
C GLU A 364 15.06 -17.02 5.24
N THR A 365 16.22 -16.44 4.98
CA THR A 365 16.63 -15.15 5.54
C THR A 365 15.79 -13.99 4.97
N PRO A 366 15.70 -13.80 3.63
CA PRO A 366 14.81 -12.80 3.06
C PRO A 366 13.33 -13.02 3.39
N LEU A 367 12.86 -14.29 3.50
CA LEU A 367 11.48 -14.59 3.91
C LEU A 367 11.18 -14.07 5.32
N LYS A 368 12.04 -14.38 6.30
CA LYS A 368 11.89 -13.86 7.67
C LYS A 368 11.87 -12.34 7.67
N VAL A 369 12.82 -11.71 6.97
CA VAL A 369 12.89 -10.24 6.86
C VAL A 369 11.62 -9.66 6.26
N TYR A 370 11.10 -10.25 5.18
CA TYR A 370 9.83 -9.83 4.58
C TYR A 370 8.68 -9.91 5.58
N GLN A 371 8.54 -11.02 6.30
CA GLN A 371 7.47 -11.23 7.30
C GLN A 371 7.51 -10.20 8.45
N LEU A 372 8.71 -9.83 8.93
CA LEU A 372 8.84 -8.78 9.94
C LEU A 372 8.46 -7.40 9.39
N LEU A 373 8.94 -7.07 8.18
CA LEU A 373 8.66 -5.78 7.52
C LEU A 373 7.19 -5.65 7.13
N SER A 374 6.57 -6.73 6.65
CA SER A 374 5.16 -6.77 6.30
C SER A 374 4.32 -6.63 7.58
N GLY A 375 4.52 -7.47 8.60
CA GLY A 375 3.69 -7.47 9.79
C GLY A 375 3.73 -6.17 10.62
N ALA A 376 4.81 -5.39 10.53
CA ALA A 376 4.94 -4.10 11.21
C ALA A 376 4.32 -2.91 10.43
N HIS A 377 3.93 -3.09 9.17
CA HIS A 377 3.44 -2.01 8.32
C HIS A 377 1.90 -1.87 8.35
N TYR A 378 1.39 -0.65 8.16
CA TYR A 378 -0.06 -0.38 8.20
C TYR A 378 -0.81 -0.96 6.99
N ARG A 379 -0.08 -1.23 5.90
CA ARG A 379 -0.58 -1.85 4.68
C ARG A 379 0.52 -2.71 4.06
N THR A 380 0.24 -3.99 3.89
CA THR A 380 1.06 -4.93 3.14
C THR A 380 0.38 -5.26 1.83
N SER A 381 1.16 -5.58 0.81
CA SER A 381 0.61 -6.04 -0.45
C SER A 381 1.52 -7.11 -1.02
N PRO A 382 0.99 -8.11 -1.74
CA PRO A 382 1.81 -9.03 -2.52
C PRO A 382 2.79 -8.31 -3.46
N LEU A 383 2.47 -7.07 -3.87
CA LEU A 383 3.38 -6.24 -4.67
C LEU A 383 4.68 -5.90 -3.92
N ASP A 384 4.66 -5.80 -2.60
CA ASP A 384 5.86 -5.56 -1.80
C ASP A 384 6.80 -6.76 -1.85
N LEU A 385 6.27 -7.98 -1.81
CA LEU A 385 7.06 -9.20 -1.99
C LEU A 385 7.72 -9.22 -3.36
N ARG A 386 6.95 -8.91 -4.41
CA ARG A 386 7.46 -8.83 -5.80
C ARG A 386 8.59 -7.81 -5.94
N ARG A 387 8.42 -6.62 -5.35
CA ARG A 387 9.50 -5.61 -5.31
C ARG A 387 10.73 -6.12 -4.58
N MET A 388 10.55 -6.67 -3.39
CA MET A 388 11.65 -7.17 -2.56
C MET A 388 12.43 -8.29 -3.26
N MET A 389 11.73 -9.15 -4.01
CA MET A 389 12.34 -10.25 -4.75
C MET A 389 13.09 -9.78 -6.00
N ASP A 390 12.46 -8.98 -6.86
CA ASP A 390 12.95 -8.82 -8.24
C ASP A 390 13.06 -7.37 -8.74
N ALA A 391 12.53 -6.36 -8.03
CA ALA A 391 12.73 -4.98 -8.47
C ALA A 391 14.21 -4.62 -8.36
N PRO A 392 14.77 -3.80 -9.26
CA PRO A 392 16.17 -3.38 -9.15
C PRO A 392 16.40 -2.39 -7.98
N GLY A 393 17.66 -2.27 -7.54
CA GLY A 393 18.08 -1.28 -6.55
C GLY A 393 17.52 -1.50 -5.15
N GLN A 394 17.27 -2.75 -4.76
CA GLN A 394 16.74 -3.10 -3.43
C GLN A 394 17.86 -3.65 -2.55
N HIS A 395 18.03 -3.08 -1.36
CA HIS A 395 19.09 -3.47 -0.42
C HIS A 395 18.52 -3.71 0.97
N PHE A 396 19.10 -4.65 1.70
CA PHE A 396 18.55 -5.09 2.98
C PHE A 396 19.61 -5.15 4.07
N LEU A 397 19.17 -4.82 5.28
CA LEU A 397 19.90 -5.17 6.50
C LEU A 397 18.96 -5.91 7.43
N GLN A 398 19.51 -6.87 8.15
CA GLN A 398 18.83 -7.56 9.23
C GLN A 398 19.54 -7.30 10.56
N ALA A 399 18.77 -7.40 11.63
CA ALA A 399 19.26 -7.46 12.99
C ALA A 399 18.85 -8.82 13.56
N ALA A 400 19.77 -9.78 13.54
CA ALA A 400 19.52 -11.16 13.96
C ALA A 400 19.83 -11.34 15.45
N GLY A 401 18.94 -12.02 16.18
CA GLY A 401 19.26 -12.66 17.46
C GLY A 401 19.83 -14.06 17.23
N GLU A 402 19.70 -14.95 18.21
CA GLU A 402 20.24 -16.32 18.10
C GLU A 402 19.56 -17.17 17.01
N ASN A 403 18.22 -17.19 16.98
CA ASN A 403 17.43 -18.04 16.07
C ASN A 403 16.42 -17.27 15.21
N GLU A 404 16.18 -16.00 15.55
CA GLU A 404 15.12 -15.16 14.97
C GLU A 404 15.61 -13.75 14.72
N ILE A 405 14.92 -13.04 13.84
CA ILE A 405 15.22 -11.65 13.52
C ILE A 405 14.55 -10.71 14.54
N ALA A 406 15.32 -9.79 15.09
CA ALA A 406 14.83 -8.73 15.97
C ALA A 406 14.56 -7.43 15.21
N GLY A 407 15.09 -7.26 14.00
CA GLY A 407 14.93 -6.04 13.21
C GLY A 407 15.28 -6.23 11.74
N ALA A 408 14.76 -5.35 10.91
CA ALA A 408 15.00 -5.32 9.48
C ALA A 408 14.94 -3.89 8.93
N LEU A 409 15.74 -3.64 7.90
CA LEU A 409 15.79 -2.39 7.14
C LEU A 409 15.80 -2.72 5.65
N TRP A 410 14.96 -2.03 4.89
CA TRP A 410 14.86 -2.13 3.44
C TRP A 410 15.09 -0.75 2.82
N LEU A 411 16.12 -0.66 1.99
CA LEU A 411 16.54 0.51 1.24
C LEU A 411 16.26 0.35 -0.26
N VAL A 412 15.99 1.47 -0.93
CA VAL A 412 15.78 1.55 -2.38
C VAL A 412 16.67 2.65 -2.96
N ASP A 413 17.41 2.35 -4.00
CA ASP A 413 18.22 3.35 -4.72
C ASP A 413 17.33 4.42 -5.37
N GLU A 414 17.73 5.68 -5.24
CA GLU A 414 17.09 6.83 -5.86
C GLU A 414 18.11 7.89 -6.30
N GLY A 415 17.70 8.75 -7.23
CA GLY A 415 18.50 9.87 -7.72
C GLY A 415 19.39 9.49 -8.89
N GLY A 416 20.44 10.29 -9.13
CA GLY A 416 21.29 10.11 -10.31
C GLY A 416 20.60 10.46 -11.63
N LEU A 417 19.54 11.28 -11.59
CA LEU A 417 18.87 11.76 -12.80
C LEU A 417 19.80 12.69 -13.59
N SER A 418 19.57 12.81 -14.91
CA SER A 418 20.27 13.82 -15.70
C SER A 418 19.92 15.23 -15.23
N GLN A 419 20.82 16.17 -15.50
CA GLN A 419 20.62 17.57 -15.15
C GLN A 419 19.34 18.14 -15.79
N GLU A 420 19.09 17.82 -17.06
CA GLU A 420 17.93 18.27 -17.81
C GLU A 420 16.63 17.71 -17.20
N LEU A 421 16.63 16.42 -16.85
CA LEU A 421 15.46 15.79 -16.24
C LEU A 421 15.20 16.34 -14.84
N SER A 422 16.24 16.58 -14.03
CA SER A 422 16.10 17.20 -12.70
C SER A 422 15.48 18.60 -12.81
N GLN A 423 15.93 19.41 -13.77
CA GLN A 423 15.37 20.75 -14.02
C GLN A 423 13.92 20.69 -14.50
N ALA A 424 13.58 19.76 -15.41
CA ALA A 424 12.23 19.56 -15.89
C ALA A 424 11.27 19.08 -14.79
N VAL A 425 11.75 18.24 -13.87
CA VAL A 425 11.01 17.82 -12.66
C VAL A 425 10.79 19.00 -11.73
N TRP A 426 11.83 19.80 -11.47
CA TRP A 426 11.73 21.01 -10.64
C TRP A 426 10.72 22.02 -11.20
N ALA A 427 10.68 22.20 -12.53
CA ALA A 427 9.72 23.09 -13.19
C ALA A 427 8.29 22.51 -13.28
N GLY A 428 8.12 21.22 -12.96
CA GLY A 428 6.83 20.52 -13.07
C GLY A 428 6.43 20.14 -14.50
N PHE A 429 7.37 20.15 -15.45
CA PHE A 429 7.14 19.68 -16.83
C PHE A 429 7.16 18.15 -16.95
N ARG A 430 7.88 17.47 -16.04
CA ARG A 430 7.98 16.00 -16.00
C ARG A 430 7.78 15.45 -14.59
N ARG A 431 7.30 14.21 -14.54
CA ARG A 431 7.16 13.42 -13.32
C ARG A 431 7.47 11.94 -13.63
N PRO A 432 8.76 11.53 -13.59
CA PRO A 432 9.14 10.16 -13.90
C PRO A 432 8.63 9.17 -12.83
N ARG A 433 8.60 7.88 -13.18
CA ARG A 433 8.35 6.78 -12.23
C ARG A 433 9.59 6.54 -11.34
N GLY A 434 9.43 5.85 -10.21
CA GLY A 434 10.49 5.66 -9.22
C GLY A 434 10.96 6.96 -8.55
N ASN A 435 12.11 6.93 -7.87
CA ASN A 435 12.78 8.13 -7.35
C ASN A 435 11.90 9.02 -6.47
N LEU A 436 11.11 8.44 -5.56
CA LEU A 436 10.07 9.16 -4.82
C LEU A 436 10.61 10.40 -4.09
N VAL A 437 11.66 10.25 -3.29
CA VAL A 437 12.25 11.36 -2.54
C VAL A 437 13.16 12.18 -3.44
N ALA A 438 14.00 11.57 -4.26
CA ALA A 438 14.90 12.30 -5.16
C ALA A 438 14.14 13.27 -6.10
N GLN A 439 13.05 12.81 -6.74
CA GLN A 439 12.21 13.68 -7.56
C GLN A 439 11.45 14.71 -6.71
N SER A 440 11.07 14.36 -5.48
CA SER A 440 10.35 15.27 -4.58
C SER A 440 11.24 16.42 -4.12
N LEU A 441 12.53 16.16 -3.88
CA LEU A 441 13.51 17.19 -3.55
C LEU A 441 13.64 18.22 -4.68
N ALA A 442 13.57 17.81 -5.95
CA ALA A 442 13.53 18.74 -7.07
C ALA A 442 12.16 19.43 -7.22
N ALA A 443 11.06 18.66 -7.25
CA ALA A 443 9.73 19.18 -7.51
C ALA A 443 9.18 20.10 -6.39
N HIS A 444 9.65 19.90 -5.16
CA HIS A 444 9.19 20.64 -3.98
C HIS A 444 10.26 21.45 -3.26
N GLY A 445 11.54 21.21 -3.53
CA GLY A 445 12.65 21.96 -2.95
C GLY A 445 13.09 23.14 -3.82
N SER A 446 14.11 23.85 -3.34
CA SER A 446 14.66 25.04 -4.00
C SER A 446 15.63 24.72 -5.12
N ASN A 447 16.42 23.64 -5.00
CA ASN A 447 17.51 23.33 -5.93
C ASN A 447 17.02 22.55 -7.18
N PRO A 448 17.13 23.11 -8.40
CA PRO A 448 16.75 22.43 -9.64
C PRO A 448 17.58 21.19 -9.98
N LEU A 449 18.73 21.02 -9.33
CA LEU A 449 19.64 19.89 -9.52
C LEU A 449 19.52 18.84 -8.40
N ALA A 450 18.57 18.97 -7.47
CA ALA A 450 18.49 18.08 -6.32
C ALA A 450 18.36 16.59 -6.68
N ALA A 451 17.72 16.27 -7.82
CA ALA A 451 17.50 14.89 -8.25
C ALA A 451 18.72 14.25 -8.94
N THR A 452 19.79 15.02 -9.22
CA THR A 452 21.05 14.48 -9.76
C THR A 452 21.88 13.77 -8.71
N LEU A 453 21.71 14.15 -7.43
CA LEU A 453 22.36 13.51 -6.30
C LEU A 453 21.83 12.09 -6.10
N ARG A 454 22.70 11.18 -5.68
CA ARG A 454 22.39 9.76 -5.49
C ARG A 454 22.13 9.47 -4.02
N GLY A 455 21.11 8.70 -3.73
CA GLY A 455 20.82 8.31 -2.36
C GLY A 455 20.06 7.00 -2.27
N ARG A 456 19.93 6.50 -1.05
CA ARG A 456 19.09 5.35 -0.74
C ARG A 456 17.94 5.79 0.15
N ARG A 457 16.72 5.53 -0.29
CA ARG A 457 15.53 5.78 0.51
C ARG A 457 15.24 4.58 1.40
N VAL A 458 15.04 4.84 2.69
CA VAL A 458 14.44 3.89 3.61
C VAL A 458 13.01 3.65 3.19
N SER A 459 12.78 2.48 2.58
CA SER A 459 11.46 2.02 2.17
C SER A 459 10.69 1.48 3.37
N ARG A 460 11.34 0.63 4.18
CA ARG A 460 10.77 0.12 5.43
C ARG A 460 11.86 -0.08 6.48
N ILE A 461 11.48 0.11 7.74
CA ILE A 461 12.27 -0.30 8.89
C ILE A 461 11.30 -0.87 9.94
N ALA A 462 11.66 -2.00 10.54
CA ALA A 462 10.89 -2.63 11.59
C ALA A 462 11.81 -3.20 12.66
N VAL A 463 11.37 -3.13 13.91
CA VAL A 463 11.99 -3.79 15.07
C VAL A 463 10.90 -4.58 15.77
N HIS A 464 11.20 -5.83 16.08
CA HIS A 464 10.29 -6.74 16.76
C HIS A 464 9.74 -6.08 18.04
N PRO A 465 8.42 -6.10 18.31
CA PRO A 465 7.80 -5.38 19.42
C PRO A 465 8.45 -5.63 20.78
N ALA A 466 8.83 -6.87 21.06
CA ALA A 466 9.45 -7.27 22.32
C ALA A 466 10.92 -6.82 22.50
N ARG A 467 11.57 -6.28 21.46
CA ARG A 467 12.95 -5.76 21.48
C ARG A 467 13.02 -4.28 21.09
N GLN A 468 11.90 -3.56 21.16
CA GLN A 468 11.87 -2.13 20.86
C GLN A 468 12.59 -1.33 21.96
N ARG A 469 13.05 -0.13 21.61
CA ARG A 469 13.73 0.82 22.51
C ARG A 469 15.10 0.36 23.06
N GLU A 470 15.68 -0.71 22.50
CA GLU A 470 17.05 -1.16 22.80
C GLU A 470 18.12 -0.56 21.89
N GLY A 471 17.74 0.33 20.97
CA GLY A 471 18.67 0.96 20.01
C GLY A 471 18.87 0.19 18.71
N THR A 472 18.28 -1.01 18.53
CA THR A 472 18.39 -1.83 17.30
C THR A 472 18.04 -1.06 16.02
N GLY A 473 16.98 -0.24 16.04
CA GLY A 473 16.61 0.58 14.88
C GLY A 473 17.68 1.60 14.49
N GLN A 474 18.40 2.17 15.47
CA GLN A 474 19.52 3.07 15.22
C GLN A 474 20.74 2.30 14.70
N GLN A 475 21.00 1.11 15.26
CA GLN A 475 22.08 0.23 14.80
C GLN A 475 21.88 -0.23 13.35
N LEU A 476 20.63 -0.48 12.93
CA LEU A 476 20.31 -0.79 11.52
C LEU A 476 20.67 0.37 10.59
N ILE A 477 20.34 1.62 10.95
CA ILE A 477 20.71 2.80 10.17
C ILE A 477 22.22 3.00 10.17
N ALA A 478 22.87 2.87 11.32
CA ALA A 478 24.32 2.97 11.42
C ALA A 478 25.03 1.89 10.58
N GLY A 479 24.52 0.66 10.60
CA GLY A 479 24.99 -0.43 9.75
C GLY A 479 24.84 -0.10 8.27
N ALA A 480 23.71 0.50 7.86
CA ALA A 480 23.54 0.93 6.48
C ALA A 480 24.65 1.91 6.05
N LEU A 481 25.01 2.87 6.90
CA LEU A 481 26.10 3.81 6.60
C LEU A 481 27.48 3.13 6.48
N GLN A 482 27.69 1.98 7.12
CA GLN A 482 28.96 1.24 7.05
C GLN A 482 29.13 0.48 5.73
N TYR A 483 28.03 0.01 5.14
CA TYR A 483 28.04 -0.78 3.89
C TYR A 483 27.79 0.05 2.63
N ILE A 484 27.44 1.32 2.78
CA ILE A 484 27.14 2.22 1.66
C ILE A 484 28.37 3.06 1.35
N HIS A 485 28.80 3.02 0.09
CA HIS A 485 29.80 3.89 -0.47
C HIS A 485 29.21 4.67 -1.66
N ASP A 486 29.80 5.82 -2.00
CA ASP A 486 29.48 6.61 -3.20
C ASP A 486 28.03 7.16 -3.29
N LEU A 487 27.37 7.40 -2.15
CA LEU A 487 26.07 8.07 -2.08
C LEU A 487 26.16 9.43 -1.40
N ASP A 488 25.25 10.33 -1.77
CA ASP A 488 25.16 11.68 -1.21
C ASP A 488 24.32 11.72 0.07
N TYR A 489 23.33 10.84 0.21
CA TYR A 489 22.46 10.80 1.39
C TYR A 489 21.69 9.47 1.55
N LEU A 490 21.25 9.21 2.78
CA LEU A 490 20.07 8.39 3.05
C LEU A 490 18.83 9.28 3.16
N SER A 491 17.66 8.78 2.77
CA SER A 491 16.41 9.54 2.86
C SER A 491 15.27 8.72 3.43
N VAL A 492 14.24 9.40 3.94
CA VAL A 492 12.99 8.75 4.35
C VAL A 492 11.79 9.65 4.04
N SER A 493 10.67 9.03 3.67
CA SER A 493 9.36 9.67 3.54
C SER A 493 8.37 8.93 4.44
N PHE A 494 7.71 9.64 5.36
CA PHE A 494 6.86 9.02 6.38
C PHE A 494 5.69 9.91 6.79
N GLY A 495 4.58 9.32 7.25
CA GLY A 495 3.49 10.06 7.88
C GLY A 495 3.96 10.67 9.21
N TYR A 496 3.93 11.99 9.31
CA TYR A 496 4.47 12.73 10.44
C TYR A 496 3.74 12.40 11.74
N THR A 497 4.52 11.99 12.74
CA THR A 497 4.14 11.94 14.15
C THR A 497 5.35 12.35 14.97
N GLU A 498 5.13 12.94 16.14
CA GLU A 498 6.23 13.40 16.98
C GLU A 498 7.18 12.26 17.39
N GLU A 499 6.62 11.10 17.74
CA GLU A 499 7.40 9.92 18.12
C GLU A 499 8.29 9.40 16.99
N LEU A 500 7.74 9.30 15.77
CA LEU A 500 8.48 8.82 14.61
C LEU A 500 9.53 9.84 14.16
N TRP A 501 9.23 11.13 14.23
CA TRP A 501 10.20 12.18 13.95
C TRP A 501 11.37 12.13 14.94
N ARG A 502 11.11 12.01 16.25
CA ARG A 502 12.16 11.88 17.27
C ARG A 502 13.08 10.69 17.01
N PHE A 503 12.54 9.57 16.50
CA PHE A 503 13.36 8.43 16.08
C PHE A 503 14.33 8.82 14.95
N TRP A 504 13.81 9.38 13.85
CA TRP A 504 14.65 9.78 12.70
C TRP A 504 15.68 10.85 13.06
N GLN A 505 15.27 11.85 13.84
CA GLN A 505 16.14 12.91 14.32
C GLN A 505 17.31 12.33 15.15
N ARG A 506 17.04 11.37 16.04
CA ARG A 506 18.10 10.70 16.82
C ARG A 506 19.00 9.80 15.97
N CYS A 507 18.53 9.32 14.82
CA CYS A 507 19.36 8.66 13.82
C CYS A 507 20.20 9.66 12.99
N GLY A 508 20.09 10.97 13.24
CA GLY A 508 20.85 12.01 12.54
C GLY A 508 20.16 12.59 11.29
N PHE A 509 18.90 12.21 11.03
CA PHE A 509 18.17 12.78 9.89
C PHE A 509 17.76 14.24 10.14
N VAL A 510 17.84 15.03 9.08
CA VAL A 510 17.44 16.44 9.00
C VAL A 510 16.10 16.55 8.28
N LEU A 511 15.12 17.21 8.89
CA LEU A 511 13.80 17.41 8.29
C LEU A 511 13.88 18.44 7.15
N VAL A 512 13.54 18.05 5.93
CA VAL A 512 13.65 18.91 4.74
C VAL A 512 12.31 19.32 4.15
N ARG A 513 11.23 18.61 4.46
CA ARG A 513 9.90 18.93 3.94
C ARG A 513 8.77 18.43 4.83
N MET A 514 7.72 19.24 4.91
CA MET A 514 6.39 18.87 5.41
C MET A 514 5.37 19.01 4.27
N GLY A 515 4.58 17.96 4.03
CA GLY A 515 3.51 17.98 3.04
C GLY A 515 2.30 18.81 3.48
N ASN A 516 1.41 19.08 2.53
CA ASN A 516 0.18 19.88 2.74
C ASN A 516 -1.12 19.08 2.56
N HIS A 517 -1.00 17.78 2.34
CA HIS A 517 -2.12 16.87 2.20
C HIS A 517 -1.98 15.76 3.22
N ARG A 518 -3.08 15.48 3.93
CA ARG A 518 -3.15 14.33 4.84
C ARG A 518 -3.28 13.06 4.01
N GLU A 519 -2.49 12.05 4.35
CA GLU A 519 -2.63 10.73 3.76
C GLU A 519 -3.99 10.13 4.09
N ALA A 520 -4.67 9.56 3.11
CA ALA A 520 -5.99 8.97 3.30
C ALA A 520 -5.99 7.82 4.33
N SER A 521 -4.90 7.07 4.48
CA SER A 521 -4.80 5.95 5.42
C SER A 521 -4.44 6.40 6.84
N SER A 522 -3.37 7.18 6.98
CA SER A 522 -2.82 7.56 8.30
C SER A 522 -3.43 8.85 8.85
N GLY A 523 -3.98 9.71 7.99
CA GLY A 523 -4.43 11.06 8.31
C GLY A 523 -3.31 12.02 8.71
N CYS A 524 -2.05 11.58 8.59
CA CYS A 524 -0.87 12.38 8.88
C CYS A 524 -0.41 13.14 7.63
N TYR A 525 0.28 14.26 7.80
CA TYR A 525 1.02 14.91 6.72
C TYR A 525 2.29 14.11 6.41
N THR A 526 2.60 13.92 5.13
CA THR A 526 3.87 13.26 4.75
C THR A 526 5.06 14.19 5.02
N ALA A 527 5.99 13.76 5.84
CA ALA A 527 7.29 14.41 6.08
C ALA A 527 8.40 13.71 5.29
N MET A 528 9.44 14.47 4.94
CA MET A 528 10.66 13.92 4.35
C MET A 528 11.89 14.41 5.10
N ALA A 529 12.85 13.51 5.31
CA ALA A 529 14.09 13.81 6.01
C ALA A 529 15.29 13.17 5.31
N LEU A 530 16.47 13.80 5.42
CA LEU A 530 17.72 13.37 4.82
C LEU A 530 18.80 13.15 5.89
N LEU A 531 19.59 12.11 5.72
CA LEU A 531 20.81 11.88 6.48
C LEU A 531 21.99 12.02 5.49
N PRO A 532 22.70 13.16 5.50
CA PRO A 532 23.72 13.46 4.50
C PRO A 532 24.96 12.58 4.66
N MET A 533 25.56 12.20 3.53
CA MET A 533 26.74 11.32 3.43
C MET A 533 27.88 11.92 2.59
N SER A 534 27.58 12.93 1.77
CA SER A 534 28.56 13.74 1.03
C SER A 534 28.40 15.23 1.36
N ASP A 535 29.38 16.05 0.95
CA ASP A 535 29.28 17.51 1.07
C ASP A 535 28.10 18.07 0.29
N ALA A 536 27.83 17.53 -0.90
CA ALA A 536 26.68 17.93 -1.71
C ALA A 536 25.35 17.56 -1.05
N GLY A 537 25.26 16.36 -0.46
CA GLY A 537 24.11 15.94 0.33
C GLY A 537 23.90 16.79 1.59
N LYS A 538 25.00 17.16 2.27
CA LYS A 538 24.97 18.05 3.44
C LYS A 538 24.46 19.44 3.07
N GLN A 539 25.00 20.03 2.01
CA GLN A 539 24.57 21.34 1.51
C GLN A 539 23.08 21.33 1.13
N LEU A 540 22.62 20.26 0.47
CA LEU A 540 21.20 20.11 0.13
C LEU A 540 20.33 20.05 1.40
N ALA A 541 20.68 19.19 2.36
CA ALA A 541 19.90 19.01 3.58
C ALA A 541 19.82 20.29 4.41
N GLU A 542 20.94 21.00 4.57
CA GLU A 542 20.99 22.26 5.31
C GLU A 542 20.18 23.37 4.62
N ARG A 543 20.28 23.49 3.30
CA ARG A 543 19.53 24.49 2.52
C ARG A 543 18.03 24.26 2.57
N GLU A 544 17.59 23.01 2.37
CA GLU A 544 16.16 22.67 2.40
C GLU A 544 15.59 22.74 3.82
N HIS A 545 16.39 22.40 4.84
CA HIS A 545 15.99 22.61 6.24
C HIS A 545 15.84 24.10 6.57
N TYR A 546 16.77 24.94 6.13
CA TYR A 546 16.68 26.39 6.28
C TYR A 546 15.43 26.95 5.59
N ARG A 547 15.16 26.51 4.36
CA ARG A 547 13.92 26.84 3.65
C ARG A 547 12.67 26.44 4.43
N LEU A 548 12.63 25.20 4.94
CA LEU A 548 11.51 24.71 5.75
C LEU A 548 11.27 25.59 6.99
N ARG A 549 12.34 26.05 7.65
CA ARG A 549 12.25 26.97 8.79
C ARG A 549 11.66 28.33 8.41
N ARG A 550 11.98 28.85 7.22
CA ARG A 550 11.38 30.10 6.70
C ARG A 550 9.91 29.93 6.35
N ASP A 551 9.52 28.75 5.88
CA ASP A 551 8.14 28.44 5.49
C ASP A 551 7.29 27.92 6.65
N ALA A 552 7.88 27.65 7.82
CA ALA A 552 7.25 26.95 8.92
C ALA A 552 5.95 27.61 9.41
N GLN A 553 5.92 28.94 9.54
CA GLN A 553 4.73 29.66 9.98
C GLN A 553 3.58 29.52 8.96
N ALA A 554 3.89 29.68 7.67
CA ALA A 554 2.91 29.56 6.59
C ALA A 554 2.34 28.14 6.51
N LEU A 555 3.21 27.13 6.58
CA LEU A 555 2.81 25.73 6.58
C LEU A 555 1.97 25.38 7.81
N ALA A 556 2.33 25.87 8.99
CA ALA A 556 1.58 25.60 10.21
C ALA A 556 0.17 26.21 10.17
N GLN A 557 0.03 27.43 9.66
CA GLN A 557 -1.27 28.07 9.47
C GLN A 557 -2.13 27.33 8.45
N TRP A 558 -1.52 26.87 7.35
CA TRP A 558 -2.23 26.13 6.31
C TRP A 558 -2.68 24.74 6.76
N ASN A 559 -1.79 24.01 7.45
CA ASN A 559 -2.03 22.65 7.89
C ASN A 559 -2.81 22.56 9.21
N GLY A 560 -2.83 23.64 9.99
CA GLY A 560 -3.38 23.64 11.36
C GLY A 560 -2.55 22.83 12.36
N GLU A 561 -1.27 22.56 12.04
CA GLU A 561 -0.34 21.79 12.89
C GLU A 561 1.04 22.47 12.91
N MET A 562 1.63 22.64 14.09
CA MET A 562 2.97 23.22 14.22
C MET A 562 4.05 22.26 13.72
N LEU A 563 5.04 22.80 13.02
CA LEU A 563 6.21 22.03 12.58
C LEU A 563 7.26 21.96 13.69
N PRO A 564 8.02 20.86 13.82
CA PRO A 564 9.02 20.66 14.86
C PRO A 564 10.37 21.32 14.49
N VAL A 565 10.33 22.58 14.08
CA VAL A 565 11.50 23.38 13.69
C VAL A 565 11.38 24.80 14.22
N ASP A 566 12.50 25.46 14.48
CA ASP A 566 12.49 26.86 14.90
C ASP A 566 12.19 27.77 13.70
N PRO A 567 11.03 28.47 13.68
CA PRO A 567 10.60 29.26 12.54
C PRO A 567 11.47 30.51 12.36
N LEU A 568 11.69 30.89 11.10
CA LEU A 568 12.40 32.11 10.71
C LEU A 568 11.41 33.04 9.98
N ASN A 569 10.89 34.05 10.67
CA ASN A 569 9.79 34.89 10.16
C ASN A 569 10.26 36.09 9.32
N ASP A 570 11.43 35.99 8.69
CA ASP A 570 11.93 37.04 7.79
C ASP A 570 11.14 37.06 6.48
N ALA A 571 10.54 38.22 6.23
CA ALA A 571 9.73 38.53 5.05
C ALA A 571 10.56 38.83 3.79
N VAL A 572 11.88 39.07 3.92
CA VAL A 572 12.74 39.47 2.80
C VAL A 572 12.80 38.37 1.73
N LEU A 573 12.63 38.75 0.47
CA LEU A 573 12.78 37.85 -0.66
C LEU A 573 14.25 37.49 -0.87
N SER A 574 14.59 36.22 -0.66
CA SER A 574 15.91 35.68 -0.96
C SER A 574 16.07 35.33 -2.45
N ASP A 575 17.29 35.07 -2.89
CA ASP A 575 17.55 34.62 -4.27
C ASP A 575 16.84 33.30 -4.61
N ASP A 576 16.68 32.42 -3.63
CA ASP A 576 15.90 31.18 -3.79
C ASP A 576 14.41 31.45 -3.94
N ASP A 577 13.89 32.47 -3.23
CA ASP A 577 12.48 32.87 -3.38
C ASP A 577 12.23 33.40 -4.78
N TRP A 578 13.14 34.23 -5.32
CA TRP A 578 13.05 34.70 -6.69
C TRP A 578 13.01 33.56 -7.71
N LEU A 579 13.87 32.55 -7.54
CA LEU A 579 13.89 31.39 -8.43
C LEU A 579 12.57 30.59 -8.33
N GLU A 580 12.10 30.31 -7.12
CA GLU A 580 10.85 29.57 -6.90
C GLU A 580 9.62 30.33 -7.40
N LEU A 581 9.55 31.63 -7.15
CA LEU A 581 8.49 32.51 -7.61
C LEU A 581 8.45 32.57 -9.14
N ALA A 582 9.62 32.68 -9.79
CA ALA A 582 9.70 32.59 -11.24
C ALA A 582 9.28 31.21 -11.76
N GLY A 583 9.65 30.14 -11.05
CA GLY A 583 9.16 28.78 -11.33
C GLY A 583 7.62 28.69 -11.21
N PHE A 584 7.01 29.30 -10.20
CA PHE A 584 5.56 29.37 -10.11
C PHE A 584 4.95 30.25 -11.23
N ALA A 585 5.50 31.42 -11.49
CA ALA A 585 4.95 32.35 -12.47
C ALA A 585 5.01 31.83 -13.91
N PHE A 586 6.12 31.19 -14.30
CA PHE A 586 6.42 30.88 -15.70
C PHE A 586 6.44 29.38 -16.02
N THR A 587 6.24 28.49 -15.04
CA THR A 587 6.17 27.03 -15.27
C THR A 587 4.98 26.39 -14.55
N HIS A 588 5.12 25.14 -14.12
CA HIS A 588 4.06 24.34 -13.52
C HIS A 588 4.30 23.99 -12.04
N ARG A 589 5.21 24.68 -11.36
CA ARG A 589 5.39 24.51 -9.90
C ARG A 589 4.05 24.68 -9.16
N PRO A 590 3.67 23.76 -8.25
CA PRO A 590 2.39 23.84 -7.55
C PRO A 590 2.27 25.07 -6.64
N LEU A 591 1.04 25.56 -6.46
CA LEU A 591 0.73 26.67 -5.54
C LEU A 591 1.23 26.39 -4.11
N LEU A 592 0.88 25.21 -3.56
CA LEU A 592 1.24 24.85 -2.19
C LEU A 592 2.72 24.51 -2.00
N THR A 593 3.44 24.16 -3.06
CA THR A 593 4.91 24.07 -3.03
C THR A 593 5.54 25.44 -2.83
N SER A 594 4.88 26.48 -3.36
CA SER A 594 5.36 27.86 -3.38
C SER A 594 4.70 28.72 -2.30
N LEU A 595 4.06 28.09 -1.30
CA LEU A 595 3.24 28.78 -0.30
C LEU A 595 4.03 29.86 0.45
N GLY A 596 5.20 29.49 0.97
CA GLY A 596 6.00 30.41 1.78
C GLY A 596 6.56 31.57 0.96
N CYS A 597 7.12 31.31 -0.23
CA CYS A 597 7.70 32.36 -1.07
C CYS A 597 6.61 33.28 -1.65
N LEU A 598 5.43 32.74 -1.98
CA LEU A 598 4.27 33.55 -2.39
C LEU A 598 3.76 34.45 -1.26
N LEU A 599 3.70 33.98 -0.02
CA LEU A 599 3.31 34.84 1.10
C LEU A 599 4.30 35.98 1.34
N ARG A 600 5.60 35.71 1.20
CA ARG A 600 6.66 36.74 1.28
C ARG A 600 6.59 37.73 0.12
N LEU A 601 6.28 37.25 -1.09
CA LEU A 601 5.99 38.12 -2.24
C LEU A 601 4.78 39.01 -1.97
N LEU A 602 3.70 38.47 -1.41
CA LEU A 602 2.48 39.23 -1.09
C LEU A 602 2.68 40.28 0.02
N GLN A 603 3.64 40.07 0.91
CA GLN A 603 4.03 41.07 1.93
C GLN A 603 4.87 42.21 1.32
N THR A 604 5.66 41.92 0.30
CA THR A 604 6.54 42.91 -0.35
C THR A 604 5.85 43.64 -1.50
N SER A 605 4.90 43.00 -2.19
CA SER A 605 4.22 43.55 -3.37
C SER A 605 3.07 44.48 -3.00
N GLU A 606 3.06 45.66 -3.60
CA GLU A 606 1.99 46.66 -3.45
C GLU A 606 0.78 46.39 -4.38
N LEU A 607 0.92 45.51 -5.37
CA LEU A 607 -0.14 45.19 -6.32
C LEU A 607 -1.35 44.53 -5.65
N ALA A 608 -2.54 44.62 -6.24
CA ALA A 608 -3.78 44.10 -5.66
C ALA A 608 -3.78 42.57 -5.49
N LEU A 609 -3.35 41.83 -6.52
CA LEU A 609 -3.19 40.37 -6.56
C LEU A 609 -4.41 39.59 -5.98
N PRO A 610 -5.63 39.83 -6.49
CA PRO A 610 -6.85 39.35 -5.84
C PRO A 610 -6.99 37.83 -5.83
N ALA A 611 -6.48 37.09 -6.82
CA ALA A 611 -6.53 35.63 -6.83
C ALA A 611 -5.55 35.03 -5.81
N LEU A 612 -4.32 35.57 -5.72
CA LEU A 612 -3.32 35.12 -4.75
C LEU A 612 -3.71 35.50 -3.32
N ARG A 613 -4.00 36.78 -3.04
CA ARG A 613 -4.39 37.23 -1.69
C ARG A 613 -5.70 36.59 -1.24
N GLY A 614 -6.66 36.44 -2.15
CA GLY A 614 -7.91 35.78 -1.88
C GLY A 614 -7.72 34.35 -1.37
N ARG A 615 -6.82 33.58 -2.00
CA ARG A 615 -6.54 32.19 -1.60
C ARG A 615 -5.62 32.11 -0.38
N LEU A 616 -4.51 32.84 -0.37
CA LEU A 616 -3.40 32.64 0.57
C LEU A 616 -3.55 33.44 1.87
N GLN A 617 -4.21 34.60 1.84
CA GLN A 617 -4.39 35.45 3.04
C GLN A 617 -5.81 35.37 3.59
N LYS A 618 -6.83 35.31 2.71
CA LYS A 618 -8.25 35.29 3.11
C LYS A 618 -8.83 33.87 3.19
N ASN A 619 -8.06 32.86 2.80
CA ASN A 619 -8.49 31.45 2.75
C ASN A 619 -9.81 31.22 2.00
N ALA A 620 -10.09 32.02 0.96
CA ALA A 620 -11.29 31.86 0.15
C ALA A 620 -11.22 30.53 -0.63
N SER A 621 -12.37 29.89 -0.80
CA SER A 621 -12.47 28.66 -1.60
C SER A 621 -12.26 28.94 -3.08
N ASP A 622 -11.75 27.95 -3.82
CA ASP A 622 -11.59 28.08 -5.27
C ASP A 622 -12.90 28.46 -5.98
N ALA A 623 -14.04 27.96 -5.49
CA ALA A 623 -15.36 28.28 -6.02
C ALA A 623 -15.70 29.76 -5.83
N GLN A 624 -15.50 30.30 -4.63
CA GLN A 624 -15.72 31.72 -4.32
C GLN A 624 -14.84 32.63 -5.20
N LEU A 625 -13.57 32.27 -5.37
CA LEU A 625 -12.65 33.03 -6.21
C LEU A 625 -13.03 32.96 -7.70
N CYS A 626 -13.43 31.80 -8.20
CA CYS A 626 -13.88 31.65 -9.57
C CYS A 626 -15.12 32.52 -9.84
N THR A 627 -16.10 32.56 -8.93
CA THR A 627 -17.28 33.42 -9.05
C THR A 627 -16.89 34.90 -9.00
N THR A 628 -16.07 35.29 -8.03
CA THR A 628 -15.69 36.70 -7.81
C THR A 628 -14.85 37.25 -8.97
N LEU A 629 -13.94 36.44 -9.52
CA LEU A 629 -13.03 36.80 -10.60
C LEU A 629 -13.57 36.44 -11.99
N LYS A 630 -14.79 35.91 -12.08
CA LYS A 630 -15.44 35.47 -13.33
C LYS A 630 -14.60 34.48 -14.14
N LEU A 631 -14.04 33.48 -13.46
CA LEU A 631 -13.22 32.42 -14.06
C LEU A 631 -14.03 31.13 -14.23
N SER A 632 -13.84 30.41 -15.33
CA SER A 632 -14.61 29.19 -15.66
C SER A 632 -14.22 27.94 -14.86
N GLY A 633 -13.26 28.05 -13.93
CA GLY A 633 -12.92 26.97 -13.00
C GLY A 633 -11.49 27.03 -12.47
N ARG A 634 -11.12 26.00 -11.70
CA ARG A 634 -9.83 25.89 -10.97
C ARG A 634 -8.61 26.02 -11.87
N LYS A 635 -8.68 25.51 -13.10
CA LYS A 635 -7.56 25.60 -14.06
C LYS A 635 -7.25 27.05 -14.42
N LEU A 636 -8.26 27.85 -14.76
CA LEU A 636 -8.07 29.27 -15.05
C LEU A 636 -7.74 30.08 -13.80
N LEU A 637 -8.25 29.69 -12.63
CA LEU A 637 -7.83 30.31 -11.35
C LEU A 637 -6.33 30.15 -11.13
N LEU A 638 -5.79 28.94 -11.35
CA LEU A 638 -4.35 28.72 -11.23
C LEU A 638 -3.56 29.53 -12.26
N VAL A 639 -4.03 29.61 -13.51
CA VAL A 639 -3.40 30.47 -14.54
C VAL A 639 -3.37 31.93 -14.09
N ARG A 640 -4.50 32.46 -13.59
CA ARG A 640 -4.57 33.83 -13.06
C ARG A 640 -3.62 34.05 -11.87
N GLN A 641 -3.51 33.08 -10.97
CA GLN A 641 -2.54 33.18 -9.86
C GLN A 641 -1.09 33.25 -10.36
N ARG A 642 -0.74 32.51 -11.42
CA ARG A 642 0.59 32.59 -12.04
C ARG A 642 0.82 33.93 -12.73
N GLU A 643 -0.18 34.44 -13.46
CA GLU A 643 -0.15 35.77 -14.08
C GLU A 643 0.07 36.88 -13.03
N GLU A 644 -0.65 36.82 -11.90
CA GLU A 644 -0.50 37.75 -10.78
C GLU A 644 0.90 37.68 -10.16
N ALA A 645 1.46 36.48 -9.97
CA ALA A 645 2.83 36.32 -9.49
C ALA A 645 3.85 36.91 -10.48
N ALA A 646 3.66 36.70 -11.78
CA ALA A 646 4.52 37.29 -12.81
C ALA A 646 4.48 38.82 -12.76
N GLN A 647 3.29 39.42 -12.70
CA GLN A 647 3.11 40.87 -12.60
C GLN A 647 3.81 41.45 -11.37
N ALA A 648 3.69 40.76 -10.23
CA ALA A 648 4.36 41.17 -8.99
C ALA A 648 5.89 41.10 -9.10
N LEU A 649 6.44 40.07 -9.76
CA LEU A 649 7.89 39.97 -10.00
C LEU A 649 8.40 41.09 -10.91
N PHE A 650 7.72 41.35 -12.04
CA PHE A 650 8.08 42.44 -12.95
C PHE A 650 8.03 43.82 -12.29
N ALA A 651 7.04 44.05 -11.41
CA ALA A 651 6.93 45.29 -10.65
C ALA A 651 8.06 45.49 -9.63
N LEU A 652 8.63 44.39 -9.10
CA LEU A 652 9.75 44.45 -8.14
C LEU A 652 11.11 44.58 -8.84
N ASP A 653 11.36 43.80 -9.90
CA ASP A 653 12.60 43.86 -10.68
C ASP A 653 12.39 43.25 -12.08
N ASP A 654 12.20 44.11 -13.07
CA ASP A 654 11.94 43.75 -14.47
C ASP A 654 13.08 42.92 -15.09
N VAL A 655 14.32 43.40 -14.97
CA VAL A 655 15.52 42.79 -15.59
C VAL A 655 15.80 41.41 -14.99
N ARG A 656 15.68 41.28 -13.67
CA ARG A 656 15.85 40.00 -12.99
C ARG A 656 14.78 39.00 -13.38
N THR A 657 13.52 39.46 -13.49
CA THR A 657 12.39 38.63 -13.86
C THR A 657 12.52 38.09 -15.28
N GLU A 658 12.88 38.95 -16.24
CA GLU A 658 13.16 38.57 -17.63
C GLU A 658 14.22 37.46 -17.70
N ARG A 659 15.38 37.65 -17.05
CA ARG A 659 16.45 36.64 -17.02
C ARG A 659 16.01 35.30 -16.44
N LEU A 660 15.21 35.32 -15.37
CA LEU A 660 14.68 34.10 -14.74
C LEU A 660 13.65 33.41 -15.63
N ARG A 661 12.75 34.16 -16.27
CA ARG A 661 11.78 33.63 -17.22
C ARG A 661 12.48 32.92 -18.37
N ASP A 662 13.46 33.57 -19.00
CA ASP A 662 14.17 33.01 -20.14
C ASP A 662 14.94 31.75 -19.74
N ARG A 663 15.61 31.77 -18.58
CA ARG A 663 16.35 30.62 -18.07
C ARG A 663 15.44 29.41 -17.81
N ILE A 664 14.31 29.61 -17.13
CA ILE A 664 13.48 28.51 -16.65
C ILE A 664 12.61 27.95 -17.79
N THR A 665 12.15 28.79 -18.73
CA THR A 665 11.36 28.34 -19.88
C THR A 665 12.17 27.47 -20.85
N GLN A 666 13.49 27.58 -20.86
CA GLN A 666 14.36 26.67 -21.62
C GLN A 666 14.33 25.23 -21.07
N TRP A 667 14.04 25.02 -19.78
CA TRP A 667 13.98 23.69 -19.16
C TRP A 667 12.77 22.84 -19.62
N GLN A 668 11.85 23.41 -20.41
CA GLN A 668 10.79 22.64 -21.06
C GLN A 668 11.34 21.78 -22.22
N PHE A 669 12.48 22.16 -22.80
CA PHE A 669 13.12 21.47 -23.91
C PHE A 669 14.20 20.54 -23.36
N PHE A 670 13.81 19.32 -23.01
CA PHE A 670 14.71 18.23 -22.65
C PHE A 670 14.53 17.10 -23.68
N HIS A 671 15.63 16.40 -23.98
CA HIS A 671 15.67 15.27 -24.91
C HIS A 671 15.74 13.94 -24.17
#